data_AF-A0A8H4QN64-F1
#
_entry.id   AF-A0A8H4QN64-F1
#
_cell.length_a   1.000
_cell.length_b   1.000
_cell.length_c   1.000
_cell.angle_alpha   90.00
_cell.angle_beta   90.00
_cell.angle_gamma   90.00
#
_symmetry.space_group_name_H-M   'P 1'
#
loop_
_entity.id
_entity.type
_entity.pdbx_description
1 polymer ?
#
loop_
_entity_poly.entity_id
_entity_poly.type
_entity_poly.pdbx_seq_one_letter_code
_entity_poly.pdbx_strand_id
1 'polypeptide(L)'
;MADHIQIPSAPGPSKPLTESYTYHSPTPTAAGPYILGVDEAGRGPVLGPLVYGVAYCPASYQEEMEQLGFADSKTLNAATRSGLLDILSSDPPNLGWSVRVAISSGMLRRPPTNLNRQSEDATILLIREVLAKGIKLSEVYVDALGTTTTYEKYLSSLFPGINFTVTTKADSKFKIVGAASVAAKVTRDACVEGWHFEEGVESITSTVGSGYPSDPNTQAWLKTSIDPVFGFPRIARFSWNTVKLILDKNAHAVKWIDDGQASLVKAFEGGQGHLTKLFSATAWGFHRELAEKFGSVVRVRGPFGATELYTFDPKAVHHLLVKDQNIYDESKFFFEINKIMFGEGIFTSKGDAHRRQRKMLNPVFSIAHMREMSLIFYEVAHKVRKVFEQKVKNGPAEIDVMEWMTRLALELIGQSGLGYSFDELTENAVPHRYGEAAKSLVPKQAKSIAILVPLIPYLTKIGTAKFRRAIVDLIPASELKDLKDIVDVLHETSVEIYESKKKAISEGDEALSRQIGRGKDIMSILLKANMHADEDDKLSEEQLLGQVTSLTFAATDTTSGALSRTLHLLSAHKDVQSKVREEIRQARQANGGNDIGYDTLVSLPLLDAICRETLRLHPPVSTVLRVAYKDAVLPLSTPVKGINGEYISEIPVPEGTAFHISILNSNTNPELWGPDAYEWKPERWLNPLPQSLIDARIPGVYSQLLTFIGGGRSCIGFKFSQLEMKVVLALLLEQFEFSPSGKNIFWQMTGIATPNLDANSTNPTLPMVVSLASE
;
A
#
# COMPACT_ATOMS: atom_id res chain seq x y z
N MET A 1 -27.29 48.74 32.48
CA MET A 1 -27.10 47.95 31.24
C MET A 1 -26.23 48.82 30.35
N ALA A 2 -24.93 48.52 30.28
CA ALA A 2 -24.05 49.22 29.36
C ALA A 2 -24.30 48.63 27.97
N ASP A 3 -24.59 49.47 26.99
CA ASP A 3 -24.64 49.08 25.58
C ASP A 3 -23.29 48.47 25.22
N HIS A 4 -23.20 47.14 25.16
CA HIS A 4 -22.01 46.47 24.69
C HIS A 4 -21.83 46.87 23.23
N ILE A 5 -20.79 47.68 22.96
CA ILE A 5 -20.36 48.01 21.59
C ILE A 5 -20.17 46.68 20.87
N GLN A 6 -21.05 46.39 19.91
CA GLN A 6 -21.00 45.15 19.15
C GLN A 6 -19.77 45.22 18.25
N ILE A 7 -18.70 44.53 18.64
CA ILE A 7 -17.47 44.44 17.85
C ILE A 7 -17.80 43.72 16.53
N PRO A 8 -17.69 44.37 15.37
CA PRO A 8 -18.17 43.81 14.09
C PRO A 8 -17.49 42.49 13.70
N SER A 9 -16.27 42.27 14.18
CA SER A 9 -15.48 41.08 13.91
C SER A 9 -15.80 39.90 14.84
N ALA A 10 -16.57 40.07 15.91
CA ALA A 10 -16.98 39.01 16.82
C ALA A 10 -18.37 38.47 16.43
N PRO A 11 -18.64 37.16 16.61
CA PRO A 11 -19.98 36.64 16.36
C PRO A 11 -20.95 37.23 17.39
N GLY A 12 -22.17 37.52 16.98
CA GLY A 12 -23.21 38.02 17.90
C GLY A 12 -23.50 37.00 19.03
N PRO A 13 -24.04 37.45 20.18
CA PRO A 13 -24.18 36.64 21.40
C PRO A 13 -25.07 35.40 21.26
N SER A 14 -25.80 35.26 20.15
CA SER A 14 -26.71 34.15 19.88
C SER A 14 -26.16 33.09 18.90
N LYS A 15 -24.89 33.17 18.48
CA LYS A 15 -24.29 32.23 17.52
C LYS A 15 -23.06 31.54 18.11
N PRO A 16 -23.05 30.19 18.24
CA PRO A 16 -21.87 29.47 18.70
C PRO A 16 -20.74 29.56 17.68
N LEU A 17 -19.50 29.69 18.17
CA LEU A 17 -18.31 29.66 17.33
C LEU A 17 -17.94 28.20 17.02
N THR A 18 -18.52 27.65 15.96
CA THR A 18 -18.33 26.24 15.54
C THR A 18 -17.30 26.08 14.43
N GLU A 19 -17.04 27.14 13.65
CA GLU A 19 -16.07 27.14 12.56
C GLU A 19 -15.16 28.37 12.58
N SER A 20 -13.97 28.23 12.00
CA SER A 20 -13.02 29.33 11.85
C SER A 20 -13.47 30.26 10.71
N TYR A 21 -13.56 31.57 10.96
CA TYR A 21 -14.01 32.58 9.98
C TYR A 21 -13.04 33.77 9.88
N THR A 22 -13.12 34.52 8.78
CA THR A 22 -12.37 35.77 8.59
C THR A 22 -13.34 36.93 8.52
N TYR A 23 -13.05 38.01 9.23
CA TYR A 23 -13.70 39.31 9.09
C TYR A 23 -12.75 40.27 8.37
N HIS A 24 -13.32 41.10 7.49
CA HIS A 24 -12.62 42.20 6.82
C HIS A 24 -13.37 43.51 7.07
N SER A 25 -12.64 44.58 7.38
CA SER A 25 -13.17 45.94 7.32
C SER A 25 -13.49 46.34 5.87
N PRO A 26 -14.16 47.49 5.65
CA PRO A 26 -14.25 48.10 4.32
C PRO A 26 -12.86 48.21 3.67
N THR A 27 -12.80 47.97 2.36
CA THR A 27 -11.55 48.03 1.60
C THR A 27 -11.14 49.49 1.38
N PRO A 28 -9.90 49.88 1.74
CA PRO A 28 -9.36 51.22 1.47
C PRO A 28 -9.33 51.60 0.00
N THR A 29 -9.52 52.88 -0.28
CA THR A 29 -9.61 53.44 -1.63
C THR A 29 -8.44 54.33 -2.03
N ALA A 30 -7.59 54.73 -1.06
CA ALA A 30 -6.42 55.55 -1.32
C ALA A 30 -5.44 54.84 -2.27
N ALA A 31 -4.87 55.61 -3.20
CA ALA A 31 -3.91 55.08 -4.16
C ALA A 31 -2.51 55.02 -3.55
N GLY A 32 -1.75 53.97 -3.89
CA GLY A 32 -0.37 53.82 -3.47
C GLY A 32 -0.04 52.38 -3.11
N PRO A 33 1.25 52.03 -2.97
CA PRO A 33 1.61 50.78 -2.33
C PRO A 33 1.26 50.84 -0.84
N TYR A 34 0.78 49.73 -0.30
CA TYR A 34 0.34 49.60 1.08
C TYR A 34 1.40 48.89 1.92
N ILE A 35 1.52 49.31 3.18
CA ILE A 35 2.24 48.58 4.23
C ILE A 35 1.22 47.75 5.01
N LEU A 36 1.63 46.58 5.51
CA LEU A 36 0.76 45.70 6.30
C LEU A 36 1.47 45.18 7.54
N GLY A 37 0.77 45.18 8.67
CA GLY A 37 1.22 44.59 9.93
C GLY A 37 0.45 43.31 10.24
N VAL A 38 1.12 42.31 10.82
CA VAL A 38 0.53 41.03 11.25
C VAL A 38 0.85 40.79 12.71
N ASP A 39 -0.17 40.51 13.52
CA ASP A 39 0.00 40.05 14.90
C ASP A 39 -1.10 39.04 15.29
N GLU A 40 -0.96 38.40 16.44
CA GLU A 40 -1.93 37.45 17.00
C GLU A 40 -2.41 37.86 18.39
N ALA A 41 -3.62 37.41 18.71
CA ALA A 41 -4.10 37.33 20.07
C ALA A 41 -4.62 35.93 20.36
N GLY A 42 -4.09 35.35 21.44
CA GLY A 42 -4.62 34.12 21.98
C GLY A 42 -3.63 32.97 22.09
N ARG A 43 -2.33 33.06 21.76
CA ARG A 43 -1.42 31.90 21.99
C ARG A 43 -1.21 31.52 23.46
N GLY A 44 -1.17 32.50 24.36
CA GLY A 44 -1.04 32.30 25.81
C GLY A 44 -2.27 31.74 26.55
N PRO A 45 -3.50 32.22 26.31
CA PRO A 45 -4.68 31.78 27.04
C PRO A 45 -5.07 30.34 26.73
N VAL A 46 -5.61 29.69 27.76
CA VAL A 46 -6.11 28.30 27.74
C VAL A 46 -7.58 28.20 27.36
N LEU A 47 -8.31 29.32 27.40
CA LEU A 47 -9.69 29.44 26.95
C LEU A 47 -9.82 30.40 25.77
N GLY A 48 -10.74 30.10 24.85
CA GLY A 48 -11.12 30.93 23.71
C GLY A 48 -10.32 30.65 22.44
N PRO A 49 -10.68 31.32 21.33
CA PRO A 49 -10.08 31.07 20.02
C PRO A 49 -8.69 31.70 19.89
N LEU A 50 -7.93 31.27 18.88
CA LEU A 50 -6.76 31.99 18.39
C LEU A 50 -7.24 33.02 17.37
N VAL A 51 -6.80 34.27 17.46
CA VAL A 51 -7.18 35.31 16.51
C VAL A 51 -5.93 35.90 15.90
N TYR A 52 -5.85 35.90 14.57
CA TYR A 52 -4.77 36.53 13.83
C TYR A 52 -5.30 37.80 13.19
N GLY A 53 -4.62 38.92 13.40
CA GLY A 53 -5.00 40.22 12.86
C GLY A 53 -4.02 40.69 11.80
N VAL A 54 -4.56 41.40 10.81
CA VAL A 54 -3.79 42.26 9.92
C VAL A 54 -4.37 43.66 9.90
N ALA A 55 -3.50 44.66 9.82
CA ALA A 55 -3.86 46.04 9.56
C ALA A 55 -3.01 46.56 8.40
N TYR A 56 -3.56 47.40 7.54
CA TYR A 56 -2.87 47.88 6.35
C TYR A 56 -3.31 49.30 5.96
N CYS A 57 -2.36 50.10 5.46
CA CYS A 57 -2.57 51.47 5.01
C CYS A 57 -1.59 51.83 3.89
N PRO A 58 -1.84 52.90 3.09
CA PRO A 58 -0.85 53.41 2.14
C PRO A 58 0.47 53.72 2.85
N ALA A 59 1.61 53.46 2.20
CA ALA A 59 2.92 53.78 2.75
C ALA A 59 3.07 55.29 3.07
N SER A 60 2.37 56.15 2.31
CA SER A 60 2.33 57.59 2.57
C SER A 60 1.58 57.98 3.85
N TYR A 61 0.77 57.08 4.42
CA TYR A 61 -0.02 57.31 5.64
C TYR A 61 0.75 56.90 6.92
N GLN A 62 2.00 56.45 6.76
CA GLN A 62 2.78 55.91 7.86
C GLN A 62 3.11 56.98 8.92
N GLU A 63 3.36 58.23 8.51
CA GLU A 63 3.66 59.34 9.43
C GLU A 63 2.44 59.73 10.27
N GLU A 64 1.24 59.77 9.67
CA GLU A 64 -0.01 59.98 10.39
C GLU A 64 -0.28 58.85 11.37
N MET A 65 0.05 57.60 10.99
CA MET A 65 -0.11 56.44 11.86
C MET A 65 0.73 56.52 13.15
N GLU A 66 1.86 57.22 13.14
CA GLU A 66 2.68 57.42 14.34
C GLU A 66 1.95 58.24 15.42
N GLN A 67 1.00 59.09 15.03
CA GLN A 67 0.24 59.96 15.92
C GLN A 67 -1.00 59.28 16.51
N LEU A 68 -1.41 58.12 15.98
CA LEU A 68 -2.66 57.43 16.36
C LEU A 68 -2.54 56.57 17.63
N GLY A 69 -1.37 56.51 18.26
CA GLY A 69 -1.20 55.89 19.58
C GLY A 69 -1.23 54.36 19.62
N PHE A 70 -1.17 53.67 18.47
CA PHE A 70 -1.07 52.21 18.41
C PHE A 70 0.22 51.71 19.09
N ALA A 71 0.11 50.61 19.85
CA ALA A 71 1.21 49.96 20.57
C ALA A 71 0.88 48.49 20.83
N ASP A 72 1.80 47.74 21.46
CA ASP A 72 1.54 46.37 21.96
C ASP A 72 0.26 46.37 22.81
N SER A 73 -0.73 45.60 22.39
CA SER A 73 -2.05 45.53 23.00
C SER A 73 -2.02 45.05 24.47
N LYS A 74 -0.91 44.46 24.93
CA LYS A 74 -0.71 44.05 26.33
C LYS A 74 -0.38 45.23 27.24
N THR A 75 0.12 46.33 26.69
CA THR A 75 0.44 47.56 27.44
C THR A 75 -0.77 48.50 27.59
N LEU A 76 -1.86 48.20 26.87
CA LEU A 76 -3.05 49.03 26.78
C LEU A 76 -4.20 48.42 27.60
N ASN A 77 -4.99 49.27 28.26
CA ASN A 77 -6.21 48.82 28.93
C ASN A 77 -7.34 48.54 27.91
N ALA A 78 -8.39 47.81 28.34
CA ALA A 78 -9.47 47.39 27.46
C ALA A 78 -10.19 48.55 26.75
N ALA A 79 -10.51 49.63 27.48
CA ALA A 79 -11.20 50.80 26.92
C ALA A 79 -10.35 51.51 25.84
N THR A 80 -9.04 51.65 26.08
CA THR A 80 -8.11 52.22 25.11
C THR A 80 -8.02 51.36 23.85
N ARG A 81 -7.99 50.02 23.98
CA ARG A 81 -7.97 49.12 22.81
C ARG A 81 -9.24 49.20 21.97
N SER A 82 -10.41 49.28 22.60
CA SER A 82 -11.67 49.47 21.89
C SER A 82 -11.69 50.80 21.13
N GLY A 83 -11.29 51.90 21.78
CA GLY A 83 -11.19 53.21 21.11
C GLY A 83 -10.18 53.22 19.94
N LEU A 84 -9.09 52.48 20.05
CA LEU A 84 -8.12 52.33 18.95
C LEU A 84 -8.66 51.49 17.78
N LEU A 85 -9.51 50.49 18.05
CA LEU A 85 -10.20 49.75 16.99
C LEU A 85 -11.23 50.64 16.26
N ASP A 86 -11.90 51.54 16.98
CA ASP A 86 -12.80 52.53 16.40
C ASP A 86 -12.01 53.50 15.50
N ILE A 87 -10.84 53.97 15.94
CA ILE A 87 -9.92 54.78 15.13
C ILE A 87 -9.52 54.04 13.85
N LEU A 88 -9.17 52.75 13.96
CA LEU A 88 -8.81 51.90 12.81
C LEU A 88 -9.95 51.76 11.79
N SER A 89 -11.19 52.04 12.20
CA SER A 89 -12.39 52.01 11.38
C SER A 89 -12.90 53.42 10.99
N SER A 90 -12.29 54.48 11.50
CA SER A 90 -12.74 55.87 11.35
C SER A 90 -12.28 56.57 10.07
N ASP A 91 -11.23 56.04 9.42
CA ASP A 91 -10.71 56.52 8.13
C ASP A 91 -10.67 55.40 7.09
N PRO A 92 -11.84 54.89 6.63
CA PRO A 92 -11.91 53.81 5.65
C PRO A 92 -11.16 54.05 4.34
N PRO A 93 -11.03 55.28 3.80
CA PRO A 93 -10.21 55.53 2.62
C PRO A 93 -8.75 55.11 2.76
N ASN A 94 -8.16 55.22 3.96
CA ASN A 94 -6.74 54.98 4.21
C ASN A 94 -6.46 53.72 5.06
N LEU A 95 -7.35 53.35 5.98
CA LEU A 95 -7.11 52.27 6.94
C LEU A 95 -7.99 51.06 6.65
N GLY A 96 -7.35 49.89 6.59
CA GLY A 96 -8.00 48.60 6.50
C GLY A 96 -7.48 47.62 7.54
N TRP A 97 -8.33 46.69 7.95
CA TRP A 97 -7.95 45.63 8.87
C TRP A 97 -8.77 44.36 8.64
N SER A 98 -8.23 43.23 9.05
CA SER A 98 -8.89 41.94 8.96
C SER A 98 -8.46 41.04 10.09
N VAL A 99 -9.34 40.15 10.53
CA VAL A 99 -9.04 39.18 11.58
C VAL A 99 -9.53 37.79 11.20
N ARG A 100 -8.66 36.79 11.39
CA ARG A 100 -8.98 35.38 11.26
C ARG A 100 -9.18 34.79 12.65
N VAL A 101 -10.40 34.40 12.97
CA VAL A 101 -10.73 33.68 14.21
C VAL A 101 -10.60 32.19 13.92
N ALA A 102 -9.65 31.53 14.59
CA ALA A 102 -9.30 30.13 14.41
C ALA A 102 -9.65 29.29 15.65
N ILE A 103 -10.40 28.21 15.42
CA ILE A 103 -10.73 27.24 16.47
C ILE A 103 -9.53 26.31 16.70
N SER A 104 -9.08 26.22 17.95
CA SER A 104 -7.88 25.46 18.33
C SER A 104 -8.03 23.93 18.25
N SER A 105 -9.22 23.42 17.86
CA SER A 105 -9.46 21.99 17.59
C SER A 105 -8.57 21.43 16.47
N GLY A 106 -8.05 22.29 15.59
CA GLY A 106 -7.03 21.93 14.60
C GLY A 106 -5.77 21.29 15.21
N MET A 107 -5.41 21.65 16.45
CA MET A 107 -4.27 21.06 17.18
C MET A 107 -4.55 19.64 17.70
N LEU A 108 -5.82 19.24 17.74
CA LEU A 108 -6.29 17.91 18.15
C LEU A 108 -6.54 16.98 16.95
N ARG A 109 -6.32 17.47 15.71
CA ARG A 109 -6.38 16.64 14.49
C ARG A 109 -5.33 15.52 14.58
N ARG A 110 -5.56 14.45 13.83
CA ARG A 110 -4.60 13.36 13.65
C ARG A 110 -4.21 13.30 12.16
N PRO A 111 -2.98 13.71 11.77
CA PRO A 111 -1.87 14.09 12.64
C PRO A 111 -2.03 15.47 13.30
N PRO A 112 -1.45 15.69 14.50
CA PRO A 112 -1.55 16.96 15.21
C PRO A 112 -0.83 18.05 14.40
N THR A 113 -1.54 19.15 14.13
CA THR A 113 -0.95 20.31 13.47
C THR A 113 -0.34 21.22 14.53
N ASN A 114 0.97 21.47 14.46
CA ASN A 114 1.67 22.35 15.40
C ASN A 114 1.10 23.79 15.34
N LEU A 115 1.01 24.46 16.49
CA LEU A 115 0.58 25.86 16.63
C LEU A 115 1.38 26.84 15.75
N ASN A 116 2.68 26.60 15.55
CA ASN A 116 3.49 27.42 14.64
C ASN A 116 2.97 27.32 13.21
N ARG A 117 2.62 26.11 12.75
CA ARG A 117 2.11 25.91 11.40
C ARG A 117 0.75 26.56 11.19
N GLN A 118 -0.14 26.47 12.18
CA GLN A 118 -1.43 27.18 12.12
C GLN A 118 -1.26 28.70 12.08
N SER A 119 -0.23 29.21 12.76
CA SER A 119 0.15 30.63 12.74
C SER A 119 0.60 31.09 11.36
N GLU A 120 1.45 30.28 10.71
CA GLU A 120 1.92 30.54 9.35
C GLU A 120 0.74 30.50 8.35
N ASP A 121 -0.09 29.46 8.41
CA ASP A 121 -1.21 29.29 7.47
C ASP A 121 -2.24 30.43 7.61
N ALA A 122 -2.54 30.88 8.84
CA ALA A 122 -3.44 32.02 9.07
C ALA A 122 -2.86 33.34 8.55
N THR A 123 -1.56 33.57 8.76
CA THR A 123 -0.86 34.76 8.24
C THR A 123 -0.89 34.80 6.72
N ILE A 124 -0.54 33.68 6.07
CA ILE A 124 -0.54 33.54 4.60
C ILE A 124 -1.94 33.77 4.04
N LEU A 125 -2.98 33.22 4.68
CA LEU A 125 -4.36 33.37 4.26
C LEU A 125 -4.81 34.85 4.30
N LEU A 126 -4.55 35.54 5.41
CA LEU A 126 -4.92 36.96 5.56
C LEU A 126 -4.22 37.84 4.51
N ILE A 127 -2.93 37.61 4.25
CA ILE A 127 -2.18 38.34 3.21
C ILE A 127 -2.79 38.08 1.83
N ARG A 128 -3.11 36.82 1.49
CA ARG A 128 -3.75 36.47 0.21
C ARG A 128 -5.10 37.15 0.04
N GLU A 129 -5.91 37.20 1.09
CA GLU A 129 -7.23 37.83 1.05
C GLU A 129 -7.14 39.36 0.90
N VAL A 130 -6.13 40.00 1.51
CA VAL A 130 -5.86 41.43 1.29
C VAL A 130 -5.46 41.69 -0.17
N LEU A 131 -4.54 40.88 -0.72
CA LEU A 131 -4.13 40.99 -2.13
C LEU A 131 -5.31 40.76 -3.09
N ALA A 132 -6.19 39.80 -2.78
CA ALA A 132 -7.38 39.50 -3.57
C ALA A 132 -8.39 40.67 -3.63
N LYS A 133 -8.36 41.57 -2.65
CA LYS A 133 -9.15 42.82 -2.65
C LYS A 133 -8.57 43.92 -3.54
N GLY A 134 -7.49 43.65 -4.28
CA GLY A 134 -6.84 44.60 -5.17
C GLY A 134 -5.84 45.55 -4.49
N ILE A 135 -5.56 45.34 -3.20
CA ILE A 135 -4.56 46.11 -2.46
C ILE A 135 -3.17 45.64 -2.88
N LYS A 136 -2.32 46.58 -3.31
CA LYS A 136 -0.93 46.29 -3.70
C LYS A 136 -0.03 46.53 -2.50
N LEU A 137 0.51 45.45 -1.93
CA LEU A 137 1.41 45.52 -0.78
C LEU A 137 2.87 45.75 -1.25
N SER A 138 3.58 46.68 -0.62
CA SER A 138 5.03 46.84 -0.78
C SER A 138 5.81 46.17 0.36
N GLU A 139 5.31 46.30 1.59
CA GLU A 139 6.03 45.88 2.79
C GLU A 139 5.07 45.21 3.79
N VAL A 140 5.53 44.11 4.38
CA VAL A 140 4.79 43.36 5.39
C VAL A 140 5.66 43.13 6.62
N TYR A 141 5.14 43.56 7.78
CA TYR A 141 5.77 43.45 9.08
C TYR A 141 5.04 42.39 9.91
N VAL A 142 5.76 41.38 10.41
CA VAL A 142 5.15 40.24 11.14
C VAL A 142 5.75 40.10 12.52
N ASP A 143 4.90 40.09 13.56
CA ASP A 143 5.34 39.67 14.89
C ASP A 143 5.49 38.15 14.95
N ALA A 144 6.68 37.69 15.34
CA ALA A 144 6.98 36.28 15.48
C ALA A 144 7.58 35.96 16.86
N LEU A 145 7.23 34.81 17.42
CA LEU A 145 7.70 34.32 18.72
C LEU A 145 8.87 33.31 18.61
N GLY A 146 9.43 33.11 17.41
CA GLY A 146 10.42 32.06 17.11
C GLY A 146 11.51 32.50 16.11
N THR A 147 12.04 31.57 15.32
CA THR A 147 13.12 31.83 14.34
C THR A 147 12.66 32.75 13.22
N THR A 148 13.05 34.02 13.30
CA THR A 148 12.58 35.08 12.40
C THR A 148 13.09 34.92 10.96
N THR A 149 14.37 34.58 10.78
CA THR A 149 15.01 34.52 9.45
C THR A 149 14.44 33.43 8.54
N THR A 150 14.11 32.25 9.09
CA THR A 150 13.53 31.17 8.30
C THR A 150 12.10 31.51 7.87
N TYR A 151 11.34 32.12 8.77
CA TYR A 151 9.95 32.50 8.48
C TYR A 151 9.89 33.63 7.45
N GLU A 152 10.78 34.61 7.56
CA GLU A 152 10.92 35.68 6.57
C GLU A 152 11.25 35.14 5.18
N LYS A 153 12.24 34.24 5.06
CA LYS A 153 12.57 33.59 3.78
C LYS A 153 11.38 32.82 3.20
N TYR A 154 10.61 32.15 4.06
CA TYR A 154 9.43 31.39 3.64
C TYR A 154 8.34 32.32 3.08
N LEU A 155 7.99 33.39 3.78
CA LEU A 155 7.00 34.36 3.30
C LEU A 155 7.46 35.05 2.01
N SER A 156 8.72 35.48 1.95
CA SER A 156 9.31 36.09 0.74
C SER A 156 9.28 35.15 -0.48
N SER A 157 9.41 33.83 -0.28
CA SER A 157 9.28 32.86 -1.37
C SER A 157 7.85 32.71 -1.89
N LEU A 158 6.85 32.90 -1.03
CA LEU A 158 5.43 32.75 -1.37
C LEU A 158 4.83 33.99 -2.02
N PHE A 159 5.37 35.17 -1.70
CA PHE A 159 4.87 36.45 -2.18
C PHE A 159 6.00 37.27 -2.82
N PRO A 160 6.49 36.86 -4.00
CA PRO A 160 7.54 37.58 -4.69
C PRO A 160 7.08 39.01 -5.03
N GLY A 161 7.92 40.00 -4.71
CA GLY A 161 7.62 41.42 -4.92
C GLY A 161 7.12 42.18 -3.68
N ILE A 162 6.97 41.50 -2.54
CA ILE A 162 6.69 42.11 -1.24
C ILE A 162 7.93 41.98 -0.34
N ASN A 163 8.32 43.05 0.33
CA ASN A 163 9.40 43.02 1.31
C ASN A 163 8.86 42.61 2.68
N PHE A 164 9.33 41.48 3.20
CA PHE A 164 8.96 41.01 4.53
C PHE A 164 10.00 41.40 5.58
N THR A 165 9.52 41.88 6.73
CA THR A 165 10.30 42.02 7.95
C THR A 165 9.65 41.19 9.06
N VAL A 166 10.29 40.09 9.46
CA VAL A 166 9.81 39.26 10.55
C VAL A 166 10.69 39.50 11.77
N THR A 167 10.09 39.95 12.88
CA THR A 167 10.88 40.22 14.10
C THR A 167 10.07 39.91 15.36
N THR A 168 10.77 39.70 16.47
CA THR A 168 10.14 39.59 17.78
C THR A 168 9.75 40.98 18.28
N LYS A 169 8.58 41.09 18.93
CA LYS A 169 8.03 42.37 19.43
C LYS A 169 7.86 43.40 18.31
N ALA A 170 7.39 42.95 17.15
CA ALA A 170 7.14 43.81 16.00
C ALA A 170 6.01 44.81 16.29
N ASP A 171 5.03 44.43 17.08
CA ASP A 171 3.95 45.27 17.63
C ASP A 171 4.45 46.50 18.42
N SER A 172 5.60 46.36 19.07
CA SER A 172 6.28 47.44 19.80
C SER A 172 7.16 48.32 18.91
N LYS A 173 7.54 47.82 17.72
CA LYS A 173 8.47 48.48 16.79
C LYS A 173 7.75 49.18 15.64
N PHE A 174 6.64 48.62 15.17
CA PHE A 174 5.91 49.07 14.00
C PHE A 174 4.45 49.32 14.37
N LYS A 175 3.99 50.57 14.18
CA LYS A 175 2.63 51.00 14.54
C LYS A 175 1.54 50.22 13.80
N ILE A 176 1.81 49.83 12.56
CA ILE A 176 0.91 48.98 11.77
C ILE A 176 0.74 47.58 12.35
N VAL A 177 1.79 47.02 12.97
CA VAL A 177 1.70 45.75 13.70
C VAL A 177 0.97 45.95 15.03
N GLY A 178 1.19 47.07 15.73
CA GLY A 178 0.41 47.45 16.91
C GLY A 178 -1.10 47.56 16.62
N ALA A 179 -1.49 48.12 15.47
CA ALA A 179 -2.88 48.15 15.03
C ALA A 179 -3.46 46.74 14.77
N ALA A 180 -2.68 45.86 14.13
CA ALA A 180 -3.06 44.45 13.96
C ALA A 180 -3.22 43.73 15.32
N SER A 181 -2.34 44.03 16.28
CA SER A 181 -2.40 43.53 17.67
C SER A 181 -3.71 43.92 18.35
N VAL A 182 -4.09 45.19 18.25
CA VAL A 182 -5.34 45.72 18.81
C VAL A 182 -6.55 45.03 18.19
N ALA A 183 -6.60 44.92 16.86
CA ALA A 183 -7.70 44.26 16.17
C ALA A 183 -7.86 42.78 16.57
N ALA A 184 -6.75 42.03 16.63
CA ALA A 184 -6.75 40.65 17.08
C ALA A 184 -7.23 40.53 18.54
N LYS A 185 -6.71 41.39 19.43
CA LYS A 185 -6.97 41.34 20.87
C LYS A 185 -8.41 41.70 21.23
N VAL A 186 -8.94 42.79 20.67
CA VAL A 186 -10.33 43.22 20.90
C VAL A 186 -11.30 42.16 20.37
N THR A 187 -11.05 41.63 19.17
CA THR A 187 -11.88 40.55 18.60
C THR A 187 -11.87 39.30 19.49
N ARG A 188 -10.68 38.86 19.94
CA ARG A 188 -10.55 37.68 20.77
C ARG A 188 -11.27 37.85 22.10
N ASP A 189 -11.09 38.99 22.76
CA ASP A 189 -11.69 39.25 24.07
C ASP A 189 -13.23 39.30 23.93
N ALA A 190 -13.76 39.93 22.87
CA ALA A 190 -15.19 39.89 22.55
C ALA A 190 -15.71 38.48 22.28
N CYS A 191 -14.95 37.63 21.57
CA CYS A 191 -15.34 36.22 21.36
C CYS A 191 -15.39 35.41 22.67
N VAL A 192 -14.55 35.72 23.65
CA VAL A 192 -14.57 35.03 24.96
C VAL A 192 -15.68 35.55 25.85
N GLU A 193 -15.90 36.86 25.88
CA GLU A 193 -16.99 37.49 26.65
C GLU A 193 -18.38 37.08 26.12
N GLY A 194 -18.53 37.00 24.79
CA GLY A 194 -19.75 36.58 24.12
C GLY A 194 -19.83 35.09 23.78
N TRP A 195 -19.02 34.24 24.41
CA TRP A 195 -18.95 32.82 24.06
C TRP A 195 -20.28 32.11 24.29
N HIS A 196 -20.88 31.58 23.23
CA HIS A 196 -22.09 30.75 23.30
C HIS A 196 -21.71 29.27 23.28
N PHE A 197 -22.11 28.53 24.32
CA PHE A 197 -21.79 27.11 24.50
C PHE A 197 -22.80 26.23 23.78
N GLU A 198 -22.38 25.60 22.68
CA GLU A 198 -23.21 24.62 21.93
C GLU A 198 -23.54 23.38 22.77
N GLU A 199 -22.70 23.06 23.76
CA GLU A 199 -22.82 21.88 24.61
C GLU A 199 -23.96 21.95 25.64
N GLY A 200 -24.78 23.01 25.64
CA GLY A 200 -25.94 23.15 26.54
C GLY A 200 -25.57 23.33 28.01
N VAL A 201 -24.31 23.71 28.28
CA VAL A 201 -23.72 23.87 29.62
C VAL A 201 -23.87 25.29 30.20
N GLU A 202 -24.93 26.00 29.80
CA GLU A 202 -25.21 27.37 30.26
C GLU A 202 -25.40 27.48 31.79
N SER A 203 -25.64 26.35 32.47
CA SER A 203 -25.71 26.24 33.93
C SER A 203 -24.36 26.38 34.65
N ILE A 204 -23.23 26.36 33.93
CA ILE A 204 -21.89 26.68 34.47
C ILE A 204 -21.77 28.20 34.63
N THR A 205 -22.44 28.75 35.65
CA THR A 205 -22.71 30.20 35.86
C THR A 205 -21.53 31.05 36.34
N SER A 206 -20.29 30.56 36.30
CA SER A 206 -19.11 31.36 36.67
C SER A 206 -18.57 32.17 35.49
N THR A 207 -18.21 33.42 35.72
CA THR A 207 -17.50 34.27 34.75
C THR A 207 -16.24 33.55 34.23
N VAL A 208 -16.17 33.27 32.93
CA VAL A 208 -15.06 32.56 32.25
C VAL A 208 -13.70 33.23 32.48
N GLY A 209 -13.70 34.53 32.74
CA GLY A 209 -12.50 35.34 32.88
C GLY A 209 -11.84 35.63 31.53
N SER A 210 -10.62 36.15 31.59
CA SER A 210 -9.79 36.49 30.44
C SER A 210 -9.30 35.28 29.64
N GLY A 211 -9.46 34.06 30.13
CA GLY A 211 -8.92 32.82 29.54
C GLY A 211 -7.42 32.60 29.78
N TYR A 212 -6.71 33.49 30.46
CA TYR A 212 -5.30 33.29 30.81
C TYR A 212 -5.13 32.45 32.08
N PRO A 213 -4.16 31.53 32.15
CA PRO A 213 -3.91 30.73 33.36
C PRO A 213 -3.61 31.54 34.62
N SER A 214 -3.17 32.78 34.50
CA SER A 214 -2.87 33.69 35.61
C SER A 214 -4.08 34.43 36.15
N ASP A 215 -5.23 34.41 35.46
CA ASP A 215 -6.43 35.11 35.87
C ASP A 215 -7.26 34.28 36.86
N PRO A 216 -7.56 34.81 38.06
CA PRO A 216 -8.36 34.12 39.08
C PRO A 216 -9.71 33.60 38.57
N ASN A 217 -10.40 34.36 37.71
CA ASN A 217 -11.71 33.95 37.18
C ASN A 217 -11.57 32.76 36.21
N THR A 218 -10.55 32.78 35.37
CA THR A 218 -10.21 31.65 34.47
C THR A 218 -9.85 30.40 35.27
N GLN A 219 -9.06 30.55 36.34
CA GLN A 219 -8.70 29.44 37.21
C GLN A 219 -9.90 28.86 37.95
N ALA A 220 -10.83 29.71 38.40
CA ALA A 220 -12.07 29.28 39.04
C ALA A 220 -12.93 28.49 38.04
N TRP A 221 -13.13 29.03 36.83
CA TRP A 221 -13.90 28.39 35.78
C TRP A 221 -13.35 26.99 35.43
N LEU A 222 -12.03 26.86 35.21
CA LEU A 222 -11.39 25.57 34.90
C LEU A 222 -11.55 24.51 36.02
N LYS A 223 -11.74 24.92 37.27
CA LYS A 223 -11.95 23.98 38.37
C LYS A 223 -13.40 23.50 38.43
N THR A 224 -14.35 24.35 38.04
CA THR A 224 -15.78 24.07 38.16
C THR A 224 -16.40 23.50 36.89
N SER A 225 -15.78 23.69 35.73
CA SER A 225 -16.33 23.32 34.41
C SER A 225 -15.86 21.97 33.86
N ILE A 226 -14.98 21.27 34.58
CA ILE A 226 -14.46 19.97 34.15
C ILE A 226 -15.47 18.84 34.38
N ASP A 227 -15.81 18.13 33.32
CA ASP A 227 -16.51 16.86 33.33
C ASP A 227 -15.50 15.69 33.43
N PRO A 228 -15.72 14.71 34.33
CA PRO A 228 -14.80 13.59 34.51
C PRO A 228 -14.60 12.71 33.26
N VAL A 229 -15.57 12.64 32.35
CA VAL A 229 -15.53 11.78 31.15
C VAL A 229 -15.16 12.60 29.91
N PHE A 230 -15.80 13.74 29.72
CA PHE A 230 -15.69 14.56 28.51
C PHE A 230 -14.66 15.70 28.63
N GLY A 231 -14.09 15.92 29.82
CA GLY A 231 -13.11 16.97 30.05
C GLY A 231 -13.76 18.34 30.08
N PHE A 232 -13.41 19.23 29.17
CA PHE A 232 -13.92 20.61 29.15
C PHE A 232 -14.82 20.91 27.94
N PRO A 233 -15.72 21.91 28.03
CA PRO A 233 -16.37 22.49 26.86
C PRO A 233 -15.36 23.01 25.82
N ARG A 234 -15.75 23.13 24.55
CA ARG A 234 -14.87 23.48 23.40
C ARG A 234 -14.12 24.80 23.53
N ILE A 235 -14.55 25.68 24.43
CA ILE A 235 -13.83 26.91 24.74
C ILE A 235 -12.41 26.61 25.27
N ALA A 236 -12.20 25.47 25.94
CA ALA A 236 -10.93 25.08 26.52
C ALA A 236 -10.01 24.38 25.51
N ARG A 237 -8.72 24.66 25.62
CA ARG A 237 -7.71 24.11 24.71
C ARG A 237 -6.96 22.93 25.32
N PHE A 238 -7.42 21.73 25.00
CA PHE A 238 -6.93 20.45 25.53
C PHE A 238 -5.42 20.20 25.32
N SER A 239 -4.78 20.85 24.34
CA SER A 239 -3.34 20.69 24.11
C SER A 239 -2.45 21.53 25.03
N TRP A 240 -3.01 22.49 25.79
CA TRP A 240 -2.24 23.37 26.69
C TRP A 240 -1.88 22.64 27.98
N ASN A 241 -0.66 22.85 28.46
CA ASN A 241 -0.13 22.13 29.63
C ASN A 241 -1.01 22.30 30.87
N THR A 242 -1.52 23.51 31.12
CA THR A 242 -2.43 23.78 32.25
C THR A 242 -3.71 22.95 32.17
N VAL A 243 -4.30 22.81 30.98
CA VAL A 243 -5.54 22.03 30.77
C VAL A 243 -5.26 20.54 30.91
N LYS A 244 -4.15 20.05 30.34
CA LYS A 244 -3.70 18.65 30.49
C LYS A 244 -3.50 18.27 31.94
N LEU A 245 -2.79 19.08 32.72
CA LEU A 245 -2.56 18.83 34.15
C LEU A 245 -3.86 18.75 34.96
N ILE A 246 -4.89 19.51 34.58
CA ILE A 246 -6.19 19.47 35.24
C ILE A 246 -6.98 18.22 34.81
N LEU A 247 -6.93 17.83 33.54
CA LEU A 247 -7.53 16.60 33.03
C LEU A 247 -6.87 15.36 33.65
N ASP A 248 -5.54 15.28 33.66
CA ASP A 248 -4.80 14.15 34.24
C ASP A 248 -5.12 13.95 35.73
N LYS A 249 -5.42 15.04 36.45
CA LYS A 249 -5.73 15.01 37.87
C LYS A 249 -7.19 14.69 38.18
N ASN A 250 -8.13 15.17 37.37
CA ASN A 250 -9.56 15.18 37.73
C ASN A 250 -10.48 14.46 36.72
N ALA A 251 -10.00 14.08 35.55
CA ALA A 251 -10.74 13.30 34.55
C ALA A 251 -10.36 11.82 34.60
N HIS A 252 -11.25 10.96 34.09
CA HIS A 252 -11.01 9.54 33.94
C HIS A 252 -9.94 9.27 32.89
N ALA A 253 -8.96 8.44 33.24
CA ALA A 253 -7.94 8.01 32.30
C ALA A 253 -8.56 7.11 31.22
N VAL A 254 -8.69 7.62 30.00
CA VAL A 254 -9.11 6.85 28.84
C VAL A 254 -7.87 6.36 28.09
N LYS A 255 -7.64 5.04 28.10
CA LYS A 255 -6.61 4.42 27.26
C LYS A 255 -7.11 4.32 25.83
N TRP A 256 -6.66 5.23 24.98
CA TRP A 256 -6.75 5.07 23.54
C TRP A 256 -5.67 4.06 23.10
N ILE A 257 -5.99 3.13 22.22
CA ILE A 257 -5.18 1.92 21.90
C ILE A 257 -3.81 2.24 21.25
N ASP A 258 -3.38 3.50 21.14
CA ASP A 258 -2.36 3.83 20.13
C ASP A 258 -1.36 4.96 20.44
N ASP A 259 -0.84 5.02 21.67
CA ASP A 259 0.19 6.01 22.04
C ASP A 259 1.57 5.38 22.30
N GLY A 260 2.45 5.45 21.30
CA GLY A 260 3.89 5.25 21.48
C GLY A 260 4.66 4.87 20.22
N GLN A 261 5.45 5.82 19.68
CA GLN A 261 6.59 5.62 18.75
C GLN A 261 6.38 5.58 17.21
N ALA A 262 5.32 6.16 16.65
CA ALA A 262 5.00 5.93 15.23
C ALA A 262 4.67 7.16 14.37
N SER A 263 5.25 8.35 14.59
CA SER A 263 4.75 9.56 13.89
C SER A 263 5.07 9.64 12.37
N LEU A 264 6.24 9.19 11.91
CA LEU A 264 6.58 9.14 10.48
C LEU A 264 6.09 7.86 9.81
N VAL A 265 6.20 6.73 10.50
CA VAL A 265 5.71 5.43 10.03
C VAL A 265 4.18 5.42 9.96
N LYS A 266 3.43 6.01 10.91
CA LYS A 266 1.97 6.18 10.79
C LYS A 266 1.51 7.28 9.86
N ALA A 267 2.33 8.30 9.56
CA ALA A 267 1.97 9.21 8.46
C ALA A 267 1.92 8.44 7.13
N PHE A 268 2.84 7.47 6.96
CA PHE A 268 2.80 6.51 5.86
C PHE A 268 1.69 5.45 6.04
N GLU A 269 1.48 4.84 7.19
CA GLU A 269 0.45 3.79 7.40
C GLU A 269 -0.99 4.35 7.40
N GLY A 270 -1.22 5.51 8.02
CA GLY A 270 -2.49 6.23 7.97
C GLY A 270 -2.77 6.82 6.58
N GLY A 271 -1.70 7.12 5.82
CA GLY A 271 -1.76 7.34 4.39
C GLY A 271 -2.14 6.07 3.63
N GLN A 272 -1.59 4.90 3.96
CA GLN A 272 -1.76 3.65 3.20
C GLN A 272 -3.17 3.04 3.24
N GLY A 273 -4.06 3.53 4.11
CA GLY A 273 -5.43 3.03 4.20
C GLY A 273 -5.49 1.57 4.64
N HIS A 274 -6.23 0.74 3.91
CA HIS A 274 -6.36 -0.70 4.14
C HIS A 274 -5.22 -1.52 3.52
N LEU A 275 -4.28 -0.92 2.78
CA LEU A 275 -3.21 -1.67 2.11
C LEU A 275 -2.34 -2.48 3.10
N THR A 276 -2.03 -1.94 4.27
CA THR A 276 -1.25 -2.67 5.29
C THR A 276 -1.96 -3.92 5.78
N LYS A 277 -3.30 -3.91 5.83
CA LYS A 277 -4.11 -5.06 6.22
C LYS A 277 -4.30 -6.04 5.07
N LEU A 278 -4.40 -5.56 3.82
CA LEU A 278 -4.52 -6.38 2.61
C LEU A 278 -3.21 -7.11 2.25
N PHE A 279 -2.06 -6.50 2.51
CA PHE A 279 -0.75 -7.06 2.12
C PHE A 279 0.15 -7.42 3.31
N SER A 280 -0.41 -7.49 4.52
CA SER A 280 0.30 -8.04 5.68
C SER A 280 0.64 -9.52 5.47
N ALA A 281 1.79 -9.95 6.00
CA ALA A 281 2.16 -11.36 6.04
C ALA A 281 1.09 -12.25 6.72
N THR A 282 0.22 -11.68 7.56
CA THR A 282 -0.86 -12.38 8.27
C THR A 282 -2.26 -12.02 7.75
N ALA A 283 -2.37 -11.46 6.54
CA ALA A 283 -3.62 -10.92 6.00
C ALA A 283 -4.75 -11.93 5.75
N TRP A 284 -4.50 -13.25 5.84
CA TRP A 284 -5.49 -14.31 5.58
C TRP A 284 -6.85 -14.06 6.26
N GLY A 285 -6.83 -13.73 7.55
CA GLY A 285 -8.06 -13.47 8.32
C GLY A 285 -8.80 -12.22 7.87
N PHE A 286 -8.08 -11.18 7.47
CA PHE A 286 -8.67 -9.93 6.98
C PHE A 286 -9.36 -10.13 5.63
N HIS A 287 -8.76 -10.88 4.70
CA HIS A 287 -9.40 -11.22 3.44
C HIS A 287 -10.70 -12.01 3.64
N ARG A 288 -10.70 -12.96 4.59
CA ARG A 288 -11.89 -13.71 4.96
C ARG A 288 -12.97 -12.81 5.55
N GLU A 289 -12.60 -11.96 6.51
CA GLU A 289 -13.52 -11.01 7.14
C GLU A 289 -14.19 -10.09 6.11
N LEU A 290 -13.46 -9.62 5.10
CA LEU A 290 -14.01 -8.80 4.03
C LEU A 290 -15.12 -9.53 3.26
N ALA A 291 -14.90 -10.79 2.90
CA ALA A 291 -15.91 -11.58 2.20
C ALA A 291 -17.14 -11.86 3.08
N GLU A 292 -16.92 -12.32 4.31
CA GLU A 292 -18.01 -12.75 5.19
C GLU A 292 -18.91 -11.58 5.62
N LYS A 293 -18.33 -10.39 5.85
CA LYS A 293 -19.09 -9.25 6.36
C LYS A 293 -19.71 -8.37 5.28
N PHE A 294 -19.05 -8.25 4.13
CA PHE A 294 -19.41 -7.24 3.12
C PHE A 294 -19.76 -7.83 1.75
N GLY A 295 -19.51 -9.13 1.52
CA GLY A 295 -19.83 -9.82 0.27
C GLY A 295 -18.77 -9.64 -0.82
N SER A 296 -19.17 -9.86 -2.06
CA SER A 296 -18.28 -10.00 -3.23
C SER A 296 -17.69 -8.71 -3.76
N VAL A 297 -18.19 -7.55 -3.33
CA VAL A 297 -17.72 -6.23 -3.77
C VAL A 297 -17.66 -5.27 -2.58
N VAL A 298 -16.46 -4.79 -2.27
CA VAL A 298 -16.20 -3.99 -1.07
C VAL A 298 -15.40 -2.75 -1.43
N ARG A 299 -15.84 -1.58 -0.97
CA ARG A 299 -15.02 -0.36 -1.02
C ARG A 299 -13.92 -0.42 0.03
N VAL A 300 -12.67 -0.38 -0.40
CA VAL A 300 -11.49 -0.26 0.46
C VAL A 300 -10.82 1.10 0.26
N ARG A 301 -9.91 1.45 1.16
CA ARG A 301 -9.21 2.74 1.15
C ARG A 301 -7.76 2.45 0.79
N GLY A 302 -7.27 3.06 -0.27
CA GLY A 302 -5.88 3.02 -0.67
C GLY A 302 -5.05 4.16 -0.08
N PRO A 303 -3.84 4.38 -0.61
CA PRO A 303 -2.95 5.46 -0.23
C PRO A 303 -3.64 6.84 -0.31
N PHE A 304 -3.35 7.70 0.66
CA PHE A 304 -3.86 9.07 0.79
C PHE A 304 -5.39 9.18 0.71
N GLY A 305 -6.10 8.14 1.18
CA GLY A 305 -7.57 8.10 1.19
C GLY A 305 -8.21 7.77 -0.16
N ALA A 306 -7.41 7.37 -1.16
CA ALA A 306 -7.88 6.90 -2.45
C ALA A 306 -8.99 5.84 -2.27
N THR A 307 -10.00 5.90 -3.13
CA THR A 307 -11.08 4.92 -3.11
C THR A 307 -10.71 3.79 -4.06
N GLU A 308 -10.66 2.57 -3.54
CA GLU A 308 -10.33 1.36 -4.29
C GLU A 308 -11.43 0.32 -4.09
N LEU A 309 -11.51 -0.66 -4.99
CA LEU A 309 -12.52 -1.72 -4.93
C LEU A 309 -11.84 -3.06 -4.70
N TYR A 310 -12.32 -3.82 -3.72
CA TYR A 310 -11.96 -5.21 -3.51
C TYR A 310 -13.10 -6.08 -4.03
N THR A 311 -12.81 -7.02 -4.93
CA THR A 311 -13.85 -7.82 -5.57
C THR A 311 -13.45 -9.26 -5.82
N PHE A 312 -14.43 -10.15 -5.70
CA PHE A 312 -14.41 -11.52 -6.22
C PHE A 312 -15.73 -11.87 -6.91
N ASP A 313 -16.51 -10.86 -7.31
CA ASP A 313 -17.74 -11.04 -8.09
C ASP A 313 -17.41 -11.61 -9.48
N PRO A 314 -17.97 -12.78 -9.88
CA PRO A 314 -17.58 -13.43 -11.14
C PRO A 314 -17.79 -12.56 -12.39
N LYS A 315 -18.85 -11.75 -12.42
CA LYS A 315 -19.16 -10.88 -13.57
C LYS A 315 -18.23 -9.67 -13.61
N ALA A 316 -17.98 -9.04 -12.46
CA ALA A 316 -17.02 -7.95 -12.36
C ALA A 316 -15.61 -8.43 -12.74
N VAL A 317 -15.17 -9.57 -12.21
CA VAL A 317 -13.86 -10.15 -12.53
C VAL A 317 -13.75 -10.51 -14.02
N HIS A 318 -14.82 -11.03 -14.64
CA HIS A 318 -14.83 -11.29 -16.08
C HIS A 318 -14.65 -10.00 -16.90
N HIS A 319 -15.27 -8.90 -16.48
CA HIS A 319 -15.04 -7.59 -17.08
C HIS A 319 -13.60 -7.09 -16.89
N LEU A 320 -13.07 -7.16 -15.66
CA LEU A 320 -11.73 -6.70 -15.30
C LEU A 320 -10.60 -7.49 -16.00
N LEU A 321 -10.77 -8.80 -16.20
CA LEU A 321 -9.70 -9.68 -16.70
C LEU A 321 -9.86 -10.06 -18.17
N VAL A 322 -11.08 -10.15 -18.70
CA VAL A 322 -11.35 -10.76 -20.01
C VAL A 322 -12.01 -9.78 -20.97
N LYS A 323 -13.23 -9.34 -20.64
CA LYS A 323 -14.09 -8.61 -21.59
C LYS A 323 -13.58 -7.20 -21.88
N ASP A 324 -13.24 -6.44 -20.84
CA ASP A 324 -12.84 -5.03 -20.93
C ASP A 324 -11.36 -4.86 -20.53
N GLN A 325 -10.52 -5.86 -20.79
CA GLN A 325 -9.09 -5.87 -20.45
C GLN A 325 -8.28 -4.71 -21.07
N ASN A 326 -8.80 -4.02 -22.08
CA ASN A 326 -8.20 -2.83 -22.66
C ASN A 326 -8.44 -1.56 -21.81
N ILE A 327 -9.39 -1.60 -20.89
CA ILE A 327 -9.67 -0.55 -19.90
C ILE A 327 -8.89 -0.82 -18.61
N TYR A 328 -8.76 -2.09 -18.22
CA TYR A 328 -8.19 -2.49 -16.95
C TYR A 328 -6.84 -3.19 -17.13
N ASP A 329 -5.76 -2.62 -16.58
CA ASP A 329 -4.41 -3.21 -16.64
C ASP A 329 -3.67 -3.03 -15.30
N GLU A 330 -2.47 -3.59 -15.16
CA GLU A 330 -1.66 -3.45 -13.95
C GLU A 330 -1.27 -1.98 -13.69
N SER A 331 -0.97 -1.64 -12.42
CA SER A 331 -0.58 -0.28 -12.06
C SER A 331 0.78 0.13 -12.65
N LYS A 332 1.00 1.43 -12.84
CA LYS A 332 2.34 1.94 -13.26
C LYS A 332 3.44 1.50 -12.29
N PHE A 333 3.15 1.48 -10.99
CA PHE A 333 4.06 1.00 -9.97
C PHE A 333 4.46 -0.46 -10.20
N PHE A 334 3.48 -1.34 -10.44
CA PHE A 334 3.72 -2.76 -10.71
C PHE A 334 4.68 -2.96 -11.88
N PHE A 335 4.48 -2.25 -12.99
CA PHE A 335 5.36 -2.40 -14.15
C PHE A 335 6.78 -1.92 -13.87
N GLU A 336 6.95 -0.74 -13.26
CA GLU A 336 8.27 -0.18 -13.00
C GLU A 336 9.07 -1.04 -12.00
N ILE A 337 8.46 -1.46 -10.89
CA ILE A 337 9.17 -2.27 -9.89
C ILE A 337 9.59 -3.63 -10.45
N ASN A 338 8.71 -4.27 -11.23
CA ASN A 338 9.02 -5.56 -11.80
C ASN A 338 10.00 -5.45 -12.97
N LYS A 339 10.00 -4.35 -13.72
CA LYS A 339 11.02 -4.09 -14.75
C LYS A 339 12.42 -3.93 -14.14
N ILE A 340 12.53 -3.31 -12.94
CA ILE A 340 13.81 -3.25 -12.22
C ILE A 340 14.31 -4.65 -11.86
N MET A 341 13.41 -5.54 -11.44
CA MET A 341 13.79 -6.86 -10.93
C MET A 341 14.01 -7.90 -12.05
N PHE A 342 13.20 -7.86 -13.11
CA PHE A 342 13.12 -8.92 -14.11
C PHE A 342 13.45 -8.48 -15.54
N GLY A 343 13.64 -7.17 -15.80
CA GLY A 343 13.87 -6.64 -17.14
C GLY A 343 12.60 -6.61 -18.01
N GLU A 344 12.76 -6.59 -19.33
CA GLU A 344 11.68 -6.45 -20.34
C GLU A 344 11.01 -7.80 -20.71
N GLY A 345 10.56 -8.54 -19.71
CA GLY A 345 9.90 -9.84 -19.89
C GLY A 345 8.37 -9.78 -20.08
N ILE A 346 7.75 -10.95 -20.26
CA ILE A 346 6.29 -11.09 -20.35
C ILE A 346 5.56 -10.53 -19.12
N PHE A 347 6.23 -10.52 -17.97
CA PHE A 347 5.70 -10.00 -16.73
C PHE A 347 5.55 -8.47 -16.72
N THR A 348 6.41 -7.76 -17.47
CA THR A 348 6.59 -6.31 -17.39
C THR A 348 6.15 -5.56 -18.66
N SER A 349 5.77 -6.30 -19.71
CA SER A 349 5.30 -5.73 -20.97
C SER A 349 3.80 -5.38 -20.96
N LYS A 350 3.42 -4.42 -21.84
CA LYS A 350 2.03 -3.93 -22.02
C LYS A 350 1.60 -3.98 -23.48
N GLY A 351 0.28 -3.96 -23.69
CA GLY A 351 -0.34 -3.76 -25.01
C GLY A 351 0.24 -4.69 -26.08
N ASP A 352 0.64 -4.10 -27.22
CA ASP A 352 1.17 -4.86 -28.35
C ASP A 352 2.49 -5.58 -28.05
N ALA A 353 3.36 -5.01 -27.21
CA ALA A 353 4.61 -5.68 -26.82
C ALA A 353 4.32 -6.97 -26.05
N HIS A 354 3.38 -6.93 -25.08
CA HIS A 354 2.94 -8.11 -24.36
C HIS A 354 2.27 -9.13 -25.29
N ARG A 355 1.42 -8.67 -26.21
CA ARG A 355 0.76 -9.54 -27.20
C ARG A 355 1.79 -10.30 -28.06
N ARG A 356 2.83 -9.61 -28.56
CA ARG A 356 3.91 -10.23 -29.36
C ARG A 356 4.71 -11.24 -28.55
N GLN A 357 5.18 -10.86 -27.36
CA GLN A 357 5.90 -11.77 -26.48
C GLN A 357 5.08 -13.04 -26.16
N ARG A 358 3.77 -12.88 -25.88
CA ARG A 358 2.88 -14.01 -25.62
C ARG A 358 2.68 -14.90 -26.83
N LYS A 359 2.51 -14.31 -28.03
CA LYS A 359 2.42 -15.04 -29.31
C LYS A 359 3.66 -15.91 -29.52
N MET A 360 4.85 -15.37 -29.26
CA MET A 360 6.13 -16.10 -29.39
C MET A 360 6.30 -17.24 -28.38
N LEU A 361 5.77 -17.07 -27.16
CA LEU A 361 5.89 -18.07 -26.10
C LEU A 361 4.83 -19.17 -26.15
N ASN A 362 3.61 -18.91 -26.64
CA ASN A 362 2.52 -19.90 -26.62
C ASN A 362 2.87 -21.30 -27.17
N PRO A 363 3.64 -21.45 -28.27
CA PRO A 363 3.97 -22.77 -28.82
C PRO A 363 4.72 -23.68 -27.83
N VAL A 364 5.56 -23.10 -26.97
CA VAL A 364 6.35 -23.87 -25.99
C VAL A 364 5.50 -24.39 -24.83
N PHE A 365 4.28 -23.90 -24.66
CA PHE A 365 3.35 -24.38 -23.62
C PHE A 365 2.24 -25.28 -24.21
N SER A 366 2.46 -25.83 -25.41
CA SER A 366 1.55 -26.76 -26.06
C SER A 366 1.58 -28.17 -25.42
N ILE A 367 0.49 -28.93 -25.56
CA ILE A 367 0.41 -30.30 -25.02
C ILE A 367 1.50 -31.21 -25.61
N ALA A 368 1.77 -31.07 -26.91
CA ALA A 368 2.83 -31.83 -27.58
C ALA A 368 4.19 -31.62 -26.90
N HIS A 369 4.50 -30.37 -26.55
CA HIS A 369 5.73 -30.05 -25.83
C HIS A 369 5.74 -30.56 -24.39
N MET A 370 4.62 -30.46 -23.68
CA MET A 370 4.50 -30.97 -22.31
C MET A 370 4.76 -32.48 -22.22
N ARG A 371 4.37 -33.26 -23.24
CA ARG A 371 4.69 -34.70 -23.31
C ARG A 371 6.21 -34.95 -23.33
N GLU A 372 6.96 -34.17 -24.11
CA GLU A 372 8.42 -34.29 -24.16
C GLU A 372 9.07 -33.85 -22.85
N MET A 373 8.59 -32.76 -22.25
CA MET A 373 9.10 -32.24 -20.97
C MET A 373 8.90 -33.21 -19.81
N SER A 374 7.84 -34.04 -19.84
CA SER A 374 7.58 -35.00 -18.77
C SER A 374 8.77 -35.94 -18.49
N LEU A 375 9.53 -36.31 -19.52
CA LEU A 375 10.73 -37.16 -19.39
C LEU A 375 11.82 -36.45 -18.57
N ILE A 376 12.10 -35.19 -18.90
CA ILE A 376 13.07 -34.36 -18.15
C ILE A 376 12.60 -34.19 -16.70
N PHE A 377 11.29 -34.02 -16.49
CA PHE A 377 10.76 -33.86 -15.14
C PHE A 377 10.99 -35.11 -14.28
N TYR A 378 10.76 -36.30 -14.83
CA TYR A 378 11.05 -37.55 -14.13
C TYR A 378 12.55 -37.69 -13.84
N GLU A 379 13.42 -37.41 -14.82
CA GLU A 379 14.89 -37.48 -14.63
C GLU A 379 15.36 -36.62 -13.44
N VAL A 380 14.87 -35.38 -13.35
CA VAL A 380 15.21 -34.44 -12.27
C VAL A 380 14.59 -34.89 -10.95
N ALA A 381 13.30 -35.23 -10.94
CA ALA A 381 12.60 -35.61 -9.71
C ALA A 381 13.11 -36.94 -9.10
N HIS A 382 13.60 -37.88 -9.92
CA HIS A 382 14.28 -39.09 -9.45
C HIS A 382 15.54 -38.79 -8.63
N LYS A 383 16.26 -37.69 -8.91
CA LYS A 383 17.42 -37.29 -8.12
C LYS A 383 17.01 -36.94 -6.69
N VAL A 384 15.96 -36.14 -6.52
CA VAL A 384 15.41 -35.78 -5.19
C VAL A 384 14.88 -37.01 -4.47
N ARG A 385 14.17 -37.90 -5.18
CA ARG A 385 13.71 -39.17 -4.63
C ARG A 385 14.87 -39.97 -4.04
N LYS A 386 15.97 -40.13 -4.78
CA LYS A 386 17.18 -40.83 -4.30
C LYS A 386 17.80 -40.17 -3.06
N VAL A 387 17.82 -38.84 -3.00
CA VAL A 387 18.33 -38.14 -1.81
C VAL A 387 17.43 -38.41 -0.60
N PHE A 388 16.12 -38.35 -0.77
CA PHE A 388 15.19 -38.63 0.32
C PHE A 388 15.32 -40.09 0.79
N GLU A 389 15.45 -41.04 -0.13
CA GLU A 389 15.74 -42.46 0.16
C GLU A 389 16.99 -42.61 1.05
N GLN A 390 18.08 -41.89 0.74
CA GLN A 390 19.29 -41.93 1.56
C GLN A 390 19.09 -41.30 2.94
N LYS A 391 18.41 -40.14 3.01
CA LYS A 391 18.14 -39.44 4.28
C LYS A 391 17.30 -40.27 5.24
N VAL A 392 16.36 -41.06 4.73
CA VAL A 392 15.46 -41.90 5.54
C VAL A 392 15.93 -43.35 5.69
N LYS A 393 17.11 -43.70 5.17
CA LYS A 393 17.63 -45.08 5.18
C LYS A 393 17.72 -45.68 6.59
N ASN A 394 18.00 -44.84 7.59
CA ASN A 394 18.15 -45.26 8.99
C ASN A 394 16.87 -45.03 9.82
N GLY A 395 15.73 -44.80 9.17
CA GLY A 395 14.46 -44.49 9.80
C GLY A 395 13.93 -43.10 9.44
N PRO A 396 12.81 -42.67 10.05
CA PRO A 396 12.23 -41.36 9.79
C PRO A 396 13.22 -40.22 10.03
N ALA A 397 13.27 -39.25 9.12
CA ALA A 397 14.16 -38.10 9.19
C ALA A 397 13.40 -36.79 9.02
N GLU A 398 13.84 -35.73 9.70
CA GLU A 398 13.33 -34.38 9.45
C GLU A 398 14.02 -33.78 8.22
N ILE A 399 13.23 -33.32 7.25
CA ILE A 399 13.70 -32.73 6.00
C ILE A 399 12.98 -31.39 5.80
N ASP A 400 13.73 -30.34 5.45
CA ASP A 400 13.12 -29.07 5.02
C ASP A 400 12.56 -29.23 3.59
N VAL A 401 11.26 -29.48 3.50
CA VAL A 401 10.56 -29.68 2.24
C VAL A 401 10.55 -28.40 1.39
N MET A 402 10.51 -27.21 2.01
CA MET A 402 10.50 -25.95 1.25
C MET A 402 11.83 -25.75 0.51
N GLU A 403 12.95 -26.08 1.15
CA GLU A 403 14.27 -26.04 0.52
C GLU A 403 14.33 -26.97 -0.69
N TRP A 404 13.98 -28.25 -0.50
CA TRP A 404 14.06 -29.24 -1.58
C TRP A 404 13.08 -28.98 -2.71
N MET A 405 11.86 -28.53 -2.42
CA MET A 405 10.90 -28.16 -3.48
C MET A 405 11.35 -26.92 -4.24
N THR A 406 12.10 -26.00 -3.61
CA THR A 406 12.70 -24.85 -4.30
C THR A 406 13.80 -25.29 -5.25
N ARG A 407 14.74 -26.11 -4.76
CA ARG A 407 15.84 -26.67 -5.56
C ARG A 407 15.30 -27.46 -6.75
N LEU A 408 14.29 -28.30 -6.51
CA LEU A 408 13.63 -29.10 -7.52
C LEU A 408 12.93 -28.25 -8.58
N ALA A 409 12.09 -27.28 -8.19
CA ALA A 409 11.39 -26.42 -9.14
C ALA A 409 12.37 -25.60 -9.99
N LEU A 410 13.46 -25.09 -9.39
CA LEU A 410 14.51 -24.38 -10.10
C LEU A 410 15.20 -25.27 -11.14
N GLU A 411 15.54 -26.51 -10.76
CA GLU A 411 16.19 -27.44 -11.68
C GLU A 411 15.24 -27.89 -12.80
N LEU A 412 13.94 -28.06 -12.51
CA LEU A 412 12.93 -28.40 -13.51
C LEU A 412 12.81 -27.31 -14.57
N ILE A 413 12.65 -26.03 -14.19
CA ILE A 413 12.63 -24.93 -15.16
C ILE A 413 14.00 -24.72 -15.81
N GLY A 414 15.10 -24.96 -15.10
CA GLY A 414 16.45 -24.91 -15.64
C GLY A 414 16.61 -25.87 -16.81
N GLN A 415 16.37 -27.17 -16.60
CA GLN A 415 16.66 -28.16 -17.64
C GLN A 415 15.64 -28.12 -18.77
N SER A 416 14.34 -28.05 -18.44
CA SER A 416 13.28 -28.12 -19.46
C SER A 416 12.96 -26.76 -20.10
N GLY A 417 13.13 -25.67 -19.36
CA GLY A 417 12.85 -24.32 -19.83
C GLY A 417 14.07 -23.64 -20.44
N LEU A 418 15.22 -23.78 -19.80
CA LEU A 418 16.42 -23.02 -20.18
C LEU A 418 17.53 -23.91 -20.75
N GLY A 419 17.36 -25.23 -20.75
CA GLY A 419 18.42 -26.19 -21.10
C GLY A 419 19.72 -25.95 -20.31
N TYR A 420 19.59 -25.61 -19.03
CA TYR A 420 20.64 -25.28 -18.08
C TYR A 420 20.45 -26.10 -16.79
N SER A 421 21.53 -26.46 -16.09
CA SER A 421 21.44 -27.15 -14.80
C SER A 421 21.98 -26.23 -13.71
N PHE A 422 21.16 -25.95 -12.71
CA PHE A 422 21.50 -25.11 -11.56
C PHE A 422 22.07 -25.94 -10.42
N ASP A 423 21.57 -27.16 -10.23
CA ASP A 423 21.85 -27.97 -9.06
C ASP A 423 21.99 -29.45 -9.45
N GLU A 424 23.01 -30.10 -8.92
CA GLU A 424 23.19 -31.55 -9.08
C GLU A 424 22.11 -32.36 -8.34
N LEU A 425 21.41 -31.73 -7.40
CA LEU A 425 20.39 -32.30 -6.51
C LEU A 425 20.91 -33.49 -5.70
N THR A 426 22.12 -33.33 -5.15
CA THR A 426 22.72 -34.27 -4.20
C THR A 426 22.65 -33.72 -2.78
N GLU A 427 22.83 -34.60 -1.78
CA GLU A 427 22.73 -34.22 -0.37
C GLU A 427 23.76 -33.16 0.04
N ASN A 428 24.99 -33.25 -0.48
CA ASN A 428 26.08 -32.34 -0.13
C ASN A 428 26.29 -31.21 -1.15
N ALA A 429 25.49 -31.18 -2.23
CA ALA A 429 25.54 -30.09 -3.19
C ALA A 429 25.08 -28.79 -2.52
N VAL A 430 25.85 -27.73 -2.70
CA VAL A 430 25.48 -26.38 -2.26
C VAL A 430 24.33 -25.90 -3.15
N PRO A 431 23.15 -25.55 -2.60
CA PRO A 431 22.05 -25.03 -3.39
C PRO A 431 22.47 -23.81 -4.18
N HIS A 432 22.00 -23.70 -5.43
CA HIS A 432 22.34 -22.56 -6.27
C HIS A 432 21.76 -21.26 -5.70
N ARG A 433 22.57 -20.19 -5.65
CA ARG A 433 22.19 -18.87 -5.10
C ARG A 433 20.90 -18.29 -5.69
N TYR A 434 20.56 -18.66 -6.93
CA TYR A 434 19.32 -18.23 -7.60
C TYR A 434 18.07 -18.70 -6.85
N GLY A 435 18.05 -19.93 -6.32
CA GLY A 435 16.87 -20.48 -5.64
C GLY A 435 16.54 -19.71 -4.37
N GLU A 436 17.56 -19.44 -3.56
CA GLU A 436 17.44 -18.60 -2.36
C GLU A 436 17.03 -17.16 -2.70
N ALA A 437 17.65 -16.58 -3.73
CA ALA A 437 17.33 -15.24 -4.21
C ALA A 437 15.86 -15.14 -4.67
N ALA A 438 15.38 -16.12 -5.45
CA ALA A 438 14.00 -16.18 -5.90
C ALA A 438 13.02 -16.29 -4.71
N LYS A 439 13.28 -17.18 -3.75
CA LYS A 439 12.41 -17.36 -2.58
C LYS A 439 12.39 -16.16 -1.64
N SER A 440 13.50 -15.45 -1.54
CA SER A 440 13.65 -14.31 -0.62
C SER A 440 13.13 -12.99 -1.20
N LEU A 441 12.98 -12.90 -2.53
CA LEU A 441 12.64 -11.65 -3.21
C LEU A 441 11.33 -11.04 -2.69
N VAL A 442 10.23 -11.80 -2.73
CA VAL A 442 8.90 -11.28 -2.38
C VAL A 442 8.76 -11.01 -0.88
N PRO A 443 9.20 -11.91 0.04
CA PRO A 443 9.17 -11.64 1.47
C PRO A 443 9.98 -10.39 1.88
N LYS A 444 11.20 -10.23 1.34
CA LYS A 444 12.03 -9.04 1.63
C LYS A 444 11.47 -7.77 0.98
N GLN A 445 10.87 -7.88 -0.21
CA GLN A 445 10.18 -6.77 -0.85
C GLN A 445 8.96 -6.32 -0.02
N ALA A 446 8.14 -7.24 0.46
CA ALA A 446 6.95 -6.94 1.26
C ALA A 446 7.29 -6.13 2.52
N LYS A 447 8.41 -6.43 3.19
CA LYS A 447 8.91 -5.63 4.32
C LYS A 447 9.43 -4.25 3.92
N SER A 448 9.97 -4.11 2.71
CA SER A 448 10.58 -2.86 2.21
C SER A 448 9.57 -1.89 1.58
N ILE A 449 8.38 -2.38 1.23
CA ILE A 449 7.32 -1.66 0.50
C ILE A 449 6.82 -0.41 1.24
N ALA A 450 6.89 -0.36 2.56
CA ALA A 450 6.36 0.78 3.34
C ALA A 450 7.10 2.11 3.09
N ILE A 451 8.33 2.08 2.57
CA ILE A 451 9.23 3.26 2.50
C ILE A 451 9.35 3.86 1.08
N LEU A 452 9.05 3.10 0.00
CA LEU A 452 9.54 3.44 -1.35
C LEU A 452 8.47 3.55 -2.45
N VAL A 453 7.24 3.07 -2.21
CA VAL A 453 6.18 2.94 -3.23
C VAL A 453 5.88 4.23 -4.01
N PRO A 454 5.82 5.44 -3.41
CA PRO A 454 5.49 6.64 -4.17
C PRO A 454 6.63 7.12 -5.07
N LEU A 455 7.89 6.80 -4.72
CA LEU A 455 9.07 7.39 -5.37
C LEU A 455 9.67 6.49 -6.45
N ILE A 456 9.47 5.18 -6.38
CA ILE A 456 10.05 4.19 -7.33
C ILE A 456 9.84 4.56 -8.81
N PRO A 457 8.63 4.91 -9.28
CA PRO A 457 8.41 5.23 -10.71
C PRO A 457 9.15 6.49 -11.20
N TYR A 458 9.60 7.33 -10.27
CA TYR A 458 10.41 8.50 -10.57
C TYR A 458 11.90 8.17 -10.46
N LEU A 459 12.29 7.38 -9.45
CA LEU A 459 13.67 6.93 -9.25
C LEU A 459 14.19 6.07 -10.40
N THR A 460 13.34 5.24 -11.04
CA THR A 460 13.75 4.45 -12.22
C THR A 460 14.20 5.31 -13.40
N LYS A 461 13.72 6.55 -13.47
CA LYS A 461 14.04 7.51 -14.55
C LYS A 461 15.31 8.30 -14.28
N ILE A 462 15.89 8.18 -13.09
CA ILE A 462 17.09 8.93 -12.71
C ILE A 462 18.33 8.10 -13.06
N GLY A 463 19.17 8.67 -13.94
CA GLY A 463 20.49 8.15 -14.29
C GLY A 463 20.48 6.75 -14.92
N THR A 464 21.67 6.16 -15.02
CA THR A 464 21.85 4.81 -15.55
C THR A 464 21.58 3.75 -14.48
N ALA A 465 21.36 2.49 -14.88
CA ALA A 465 21.20 1.39 -13.93
C ALA A 465 22.40 1.21 -13.00
N LYS A 466 23.62 1.52 -13.47
CA LYS A 466 24.85 1.54 -12.66
C LYS A 466 24.84 2.67 -11.63
N PHE A 467 24.41 3.86 -12.04
CA PHE A 467 24.27 5.00 -11.15
C PHE A 467 23.26 4.73 -10.03
N ARG A 468 22.10 4.14 -10.35
CA ARG A 468 21.09 3.77 -9.34
C ARG A 468 21.61 2.74 -8.34
N ARG A 469 22.37 1.73 -8.80
CA ARG A 469 23.04 0.77 -7.91
C ARG A 469 24.01 1.45 -6.96
N ALA A 470 24.85 2.34 -7.47
CA ALA A 470 25.78 3.11 -6.65
C ALA A 470 25.05 3.97 -5.60
N ILE A 471 23.89 4.55 -5.93
CA ILE A 471 23.05 5.25 -4.94
C ILE A 471 22.57 4.28 -3.84
N VAL A 472 22.08 3.09 -4.19
CA VAL A 472 21.62 2.12 -3.19
C VAL A 472 22.74 1.71 -2.24
N ASP A 473 23.98 1.58 -2.73
CA ASP A 473 25.14 1.24 -1.89
C ASP A 473 25.46 2.35 -0.87
N LEU A 474 25.18 3.61 -1.21
CA LEU A 474 25.37 4.77 -0.33
C LEU A 474 24.26 4.94 0.72
N ILE A 475 23.09 4.34 0.52
CA ILE A 475 21.96 4.43 1.46
C ILE A 475 22.19 3.45 2.63
N PRO A 476 22.08 3.90 3.91
CA PRO A 476 22.24 3.03 5.07
C PRO A 476 20.95 2.23 5.36
N ALA A 477 20.49 1.44 4.39
CA ALA A 477 19.32 0.56 4.52
C ALA A 477 19.70 -0.86 4.06
N SER A 478 19.82 -1.78 5.02
CA SER A 478 20.18 -3.19 4.78
C SER A 478 19.20 -3.87 3.83
N GLU A 479 17.91 -3.61 4.00
CA GLU A 479 16.84 -4.26 3.23
C GLU A 479 16.90 -3.88 1.75
N LEU A 480 17.31 -2.65 1.44
CA LEU A 480 17.49 -2.19 0.07
C LEU A 480 18.72 -2.80 -0.59
N LYS A 481 19.82 -2.96 0.15
CA LYS A 481 21.02 -3.62 -0.34
C LYS A 481 20.76 -5.10 -0.61
N ASP A 482 20.09 -5.78 0.31
CA ASP A 482 19.63 -7.15 0.14
C ASP A 482 18.79 -7.33 -1.13
N LEU A 483 17.82 -6.43 -1.38
CA LEU A 483 17.01 -6.48 -2.60
C LEU A 483 17.85 -6.23 -3.86
N LYS A 484 18.80 -5.30 -3.83
CA LYS A 484 19.72 -5.05 -4.93
C LYS A 484 20.56 -6.29 -5.23
N ASP A 485 21.15 -6.91 -4.20
CA ASP A 485 21.99 -8.09 -4.33
C ASP A 485 21.19 -9.31 -4.85
N ILE A 486 19.94 -9.49 -4.39
CA ILE A 486 19.02 -10.50 -4.95
C ILE A 486 18.80 -10.25 -6.45
N VAL A 487 18.46 -9.01 -6.84
CA VAL A 487 18.22 -8.67 -8.24
C VAL A 487 19.48 -8.89 -9.09
N ASP A 488 20.65 -8.55 -8.57
CA ASP A 488 21.93 -8.79 -9.26
C ASP A 488 22.18 -10.29 -9.45
N VAL A 489 21.92 -11.13 -8.44
CA VAL A 489 21.98 -12.61 -8.60
C VAL A 489 21.04 -13.11 -9.69
N LEU A 490 19.78 -12.67 -9.69
CA LEU A 490 18.80 -13.09 -10.70
C LEU A 490 19.23 -12.66 -12.11
N HIS A 491 19.72 -11.44 -12.25
CA HIS A 491 20.13 -10.86 -13.53
C HIS A 491 21.42 -11.50 -14.06
N GLU A 492 22.48 -11.57 -13.26
CA GLU A 492 23.77 -12.16 -13.66
C GLU A 492 23.61 -13.60 -14.14
N THR A 493 22.85 -14.39 -13.39
CA THR A 493 22.57 -15.79 -13.74
C THR A 493 21.77 -15.88 -15.05
N SER A 494 20.81 -14.98 -15.27
CA SER A 494 20.04 -14.94 -16.52
C SER A 494 20.90 -14.57 -17.72
N VAL A 495 21.85 -13.63 -17.55
CA VAL A 495 22.81 -13.25 -18.59
C VAL A 495 23.71 -14.42 -18.96
N GLU A 496 24.25 -15.12 -17.96
CA GLU A 496 25.09 -16.31 -18.19
C GLU A 496 24.35 -17.36 -19.04
N ILE A 497 23.11 -17.68 -18.66
CA ILE A 497 22.26 -18.65 -19.36
C ILE A 497 21.99 -18.20 -20.79
N TYR A 498 21.59 -16.93 -20.95
CA TYR A 498 21.26 -16.36 -22.25
C TYR A 498 22.46 -16.36 -23.21
N GLU A 499 23.64 -15.89 -22.76
CA GLU A 499 24.85 -15.86 -23.58
C GLU A 499 25.33 -17.27 -23.93
N SER A 500 25.25 -18.22 -23.00
CA SER A 500 25.55 -19.63 -23.24
C SER A 500 24.65 -20.22 -24.33
N LYS A 501 23.35 -19.91 -24.30
CA LYS A 501 22.39 -20.35 -25.32
C LYS A 501 22.60 -19.70 -26.67
N LYS A 502 22.83 -18.38 -26.69
CA LYS A 502 23.11 -17.63 -27.91
C LYS A 502 24.35 -18.19 -28.62
N LYS A 503 25.41 -18.49 -27.86
CA LYS A 503 26.61 -19.14 -28.37
C LYS A 503 26.30 -20.51 -28.97
N ALA A 504 25.59 -21.38 -28.26
CA ALA A 504 25.27 -22.72 -28.74
C ALA A 504 24.42 -22.71 -30.03
N ILE A 505 23.49 -21.77 -30.17
CA ILE A 505 22.72 -21.60 -31.41
C ILE A 505 23.62 -21.14 -32.56
N SER A 506 24.57 -20.25 -32.30
CA SER A 506 25.52 -19.78 -33.33
C SER A 506 26.48 -20.88 -33.82
N GLU A 507 26.77 -21.88 -32.98
CA GLU A 507 27.63 -23.03 -33.31
C GLU A 507 26.88 -24.14 -34.08
N GLY A 508 25.55 -24.03 -34.22
CA GLY A 508 24.71 -24.93 -35.01
C GLY A 508 24.02 -26.03 -34.21
N ASP A 509 23.15 -26.80 -34.88
CA ASP A 509 22.27 -27.79 -34.23
C ASP A 509 23.03 -28.90 -33.50
N GLU A 510 24.27 -29.22 -33.90
CA GLU A 510 25.08 -30.22 -33.21
C GLU A 510 25.48 -29.75 -31.79
N ALA A 511 25.88 -28.48 -31.63
CA ALA A 511 26.19 -27.90 -30.32
C ALA A 511 24.93 -27.84 -29.43
N LEU A 512 23.79 -27.50 -30.02
CA LEU A 512 22.50 -27.47 -29.34
C LEU A 512 22.04 -28.87 -28.87
N SER A 513 22.32 -29.92 -29.65
CA SER A 513 21.99 -31.30 -29.31
C SER A 513 22.80 -31.85 -28.12
N ARG A 514 24.00 -31.30 -27.90
CA ARG A 514 24.89 -31.65 -26.77
C ARG A 514 24.48 -30.97 -25.47
N GLN A 515 23.68 -29.90 -25.53
CA GLN A 515 23.17 -29.23 -24.34
C GLN A 515 22.01 -30.00 -23.69
N ILE A 516 21.81 -29.73 -22.40
CA ILE A 516 20.62 -30.16 -21.66
C ILE A 516 19.37 -29.64 -22.37
N GLY A 517 18.33 -30.47 -22.45
CA GLY A 517 17.12 -30.19 -23.23
C GLY A 517 17.27 -30.45 -24.74
N ARG A 518 18.48 -30.70 -25.27
CA ARG A 518 18.77 -31.06 -26.68
C ARG A 518 18.14 -30.11 -27.70
N GLY A 519 18.09 -28.81 -27.38
CA GLY A 519 17.46 -27.80 -28.22
C GLY A 519 15.94 -27.79 -28.24
N LYS A 520 15.31 -28.62 -27.39
CA LYS A 520 13.87 -28.65 -27.13
C LYS A 520 13.52 -27.92 -25.83
N ASP A 521 14.41 -27.12 -25.27
CA ASP A 521 14.06 -26.25 -24.15
C ASP A 521 13.31 -25.00 -24.64
N ILE A 522 12.52 -24.38 -23.74
CA ILE A 522 11.70 -23.18 -24.04
C ILE A 522 12.57 -22.09 -24.68
N MET A 523 13.77 -21.85 -24.14
CA MET A 523 14.63 -20.77 -24.61
C MET A 523 15.20 -21.04 -26.00
N SER A 524 15.63 -22.27 -26.28
CA SER A 524 16.08 -22.69 -27.62
C SER A 524 14.97 -22.51 -28.67
N ILE A 525 13.73 -22.91 -28.33
CA ILE A 525 12.58 -22.75 -29.24
C ILE A 525 12.26 -21.26 -29.43
N LEU A 526 12.28 -20.46 -28.36
CA LEU A 526 12.01 -19.03 -28.43
C LEU A 526 13.05 -18.30 -29.30
N LEU A 527 14.35 -18.57 -29.10
CA LEU A 527 15.42 -17.97 -29.88
C LEU A 527 15.33 -18.36 -31.36
N LYS A 528 15.08 -19.64 -31.66
CA LYS A 528 14.85 -20.11 -33.03
C LYS A 528 13.63 -19.43 -33.66
N ALA A 529 12.51 -19.36 -32.94
CA ALA A 529 11.32 -18.67 -33.43
C ALA A 529 11.61 -17.19 -33.69
N ASN A 530 12.36 -16.52 -32.81
CA ASN A 530 12.71 -15.12 -32.96
C ASN A 530 13.60 -14.84 -34.17
N MET A 531 14.51 -15.75 -34.50
CA MET A 531 15.35 -15.63 -35.71
C MET A 531 14.53 -15.69 -37.01
N HIS A 532 13.43 -16.42 -37.01
CA HIS A 532 12.56 -16.62 -38.18
C HIS A 532 11.30 -15.73 -38.17
N ALA A 533 11.11 -14.90 -37.14
CA ALA A 533 9.99 -13.99 -37.05
C ALA A 533 10.15 -12.82 -38.03
N ASP A 534 9.03 -12.27 -38.50
CA ASP A 534 9.01 -11.00 -39.24
C ASP A 534 9.56 -9.87 -38.36
N GLU A 535 10.14 -8.83 -38.97
CA GLU A 535 10.76 -7.72 -38.24
C GLU A 535 9.82 -7.07 -37.20
N ASP A 536 8.52 -6.98 -37.51
CA ASP A 536 7.52 -6.42 -36.60
C ASP A 536 7.20 -7.32 -35.38
N ASP A 537 7.48 -8.61 -35.48
CA ASP A 537 7.24 -9.64 -34.46
C ASP A 537 8.51 -10.04 -33.69
N LYS A 538 9.70 -9.63 -34.16
CA LYS A 538 10.97 -9.88 -33.49
C LYS A 538 11.05 -9.21 -32.11
N LEU A 539 11.53 -9.99 -31.15
CA LEU A 539 11.90 -9.55 -29.81
C LEU A 539 13.34 -9.06 -29.80
N SER A 540 13.58 -7.96 -29.08
CA SER A 540 14.92 -7.46 -28.84
C SER A 540 15.71 -8.38 -27.90
N GLU A 541 17.03 -8.25 -27.89
CA GLU A 541 17.89 -8.95 -26.95
C GLU A 541 17.51 -8.70 -25.49
N GLU A 542 17.18 -7.45 -25.14
CA GLU A 542 16.69 -7.09 -23.80
C GLU A 542 15.39 -7.83 -23.45
N GLN A 543 14.49 -7.99 -24.42
CA GLN A 543 13.23 -8.70 -24.22
C GLN A 543 13.41 -10.21 -24.08
N LEU A 544 14.34 -10.80 -24.84
CA LEU A 544 14.70 -12.22 -24.74
C LEU A 544 15.34 -12.53 -23.39
N LEU A 545 16.31 -11.71 -22.96
CA LEU A 545 16.92 -11.81 -21.64
C LEU A 545 15.88 -11.66 -20.52
N GLY A 546 14.96 -10.71 -20.66
CA GLY A 546 13.85 -10.51 -19.73
C GLY A 546 12.94 -11.74 -19.60
N GLN A 547 12.79 -12.57 -20.66
CA GLN A 547 12.05 -13.84 -20.55
C GLN A 547 12.78 -14.86 -19.68
N VAL A 548 14.12 -14.96 -19.79
CA VAL A 548 14.91 -15.88 -18.96
C VAL A 548 14.67 -15.57 -17.49
N THR A 549 14.81 -14.30 -17.09
CA THR A 549 14.61 -13.91 -15.69
C THR A 549 13.15 -14.10 -15.25
N SER A 550 12.18 -13.66 -16.07
CA SER A 550 10.75 -13.72 -15.71
C SER A 550 10.23 -15.14 -15.57
N LEU A 551 10.55 -16.03 -16.52
CA LEU A 551 10.06 -17.41 -16.53
C LEU A 551 10.69 -18.23 -15.40
N THR A 552 12.00 -18.07 -15.19
CA THR A 552 12.74 -18.82 -14.15
C THR A 552 12.23 -18.47 -12.75
N PHE A 553 12.07 -17.17 -12.46
CA PHE A 553 11.52 -16.72 -11.18
C PHE A 553 10.08 -17.21 -10.97
N ALA A 554 9.20 -16.97 -11.97
CA ALA A 554 7.79 -17.29 -11.85
C ALA A 554 7.53 -18.80 -11.66
N ALA A 555 8.25 -19.65 -12.40
CA ALA A 555 8.13 -21.10 -12.30
C ALA A 555 8.70 -21.63 -10.97
N THR A 556 9.81 -21.07 -10.49
CA THR A 556 10.48 -21.54 -9.27
C THR A 556 9.66 -21.22 -8.02
N ASP A 557 9.31 -19.94 -7.81
CA ASP A 557 8.75 -19.51 -6.52
C ASP A 557 7.33 -20.05 -6.31
N THR A 558 6.48 -19.98 -7.35
CA THR A 558 5.08 -20.40 -7.24
C THR A 558 4.91 -21.92 -7.14
N THR A 559 5.60 -22.71 -7.98
CA THR A 559 5.43 -24.18 -7.98
C THR A 559 5.99 -24.81 -6.71
N SER A 560 7.16 -24.38 -6.25
CA SER A 560 7.74 -24.88 -5.00
C SER A 560 6.84 -24.59 -3.79
N GLY A 561 6.16 -23.44 -3.76
CA GLY A 561 5.16 -23.10 -2.73
C GLY A 561 3.93 -24.01 -2.81
N ALA A 562 3.42 -24.28 -4.01
CA ALA A 562 2.28 -25.17 -4.23
C ALA A 562 2.59 -26.63 -3.84
N LEU A 563 3.76 -27.15 -4.22
CA LEU A 563 4.25 -28.47 -3.83
C LEU A 563 4.38 -28.60 -2.32
N SER A 564 5.08 -27.65 -1.69
CA SER A 564 5.29 -27.62 -0.24
C SER A 564 3.96 -27.57 0.52
N ARG A 565 3.01 -26.76 0.04
CA ARG A 565 1.66 -26.69 0.61
C ARG A 565 0.93 -28.02 0.49
N THR A 566 1.00 -28.67 -0.67
CA THR A 566 0.33 -29.94 -0.93
C THR A 566 0.87 -31.04 0.00
N LEU A 567 2.20 -31.15 0.12
CA LEU A 567 2.84 -32.10 1.02
C LEU A 567 2.50 -31.82 2.49
N HIS A 568 2.51 -30.54 2.89
CA HIS A 568 2.11 -30.15 4.25
C HIS A 568 0.68 -30.57 4.59
N LEU A 569 -0.28 -30.34 3.69
CA LEU A 569 -1.68 -30.77 3.88
C LEU A 569 -1.79 -32.30 3.95
N LEU A 570 -1.15 -33.01 3.03
CA LEU A 570 -1.13 -34.47 3.01
C LEU A 570 -0.48 -35.06 4.26
N SER A 571 0.43 -34.36 4.91
CA SER A 571 1.03 -34.84 6.16
C SER A 571 0.04 -34.91 7.32
N ALA A 572 -0.97 -34.04 7.30
CA ALA A 572 -2.06 -34.04 8.26
C ALA A 572 -3.24 -34.96 7.85
N HIS A 573 -3.29 -35.42 6.60
CA HIS A 573 -4.37 -36.25 6.03
C HIS A 573 -3.84 -37.59 5.52
N LYS A 574 -3.45 -38.45 6.47
CA LYS A 574 -2.79 -39.73 6.19
C LYS A 574 -3.64 -40.72 5.40
N ASP A 575 -4.95 -40.67 5.58
CA ASP A 575 -5.90 -41.49 4.82
C ASP A 575 -5.88 -41.09 3.33
N VAL A 576 -5.90 -39.79 3.02
CA VAL A 576 -5.82 -39.27 1.65
C VAL A 576 -4.46 -39.59 1.04
N GLN A 577 -3.38 -39.42 1.81
CA GLN A 577 -2.02 -39.76 1.38
C GLN A 577 -1.89 -41.25 1.01
N SER A 578 -2.53 -42.14 1.77
CA SER A 578 -2.52 -43.57 1.50
C SER A 578 -3.35 -43.93 0.26
N LYS A 579 -4.52 -43.32 0.07
CA LYS A 579 -5.37 -43.53 -1.12
C LYS A 579 -4.68 -43.09 -2.41
N VAL A 580 -4.05 -41.90 -2.43
CA VAL A 580 -3.36 -41.42 -3.63
C VAL A 580 -2.12 -42.24 -3.93
N ARG A 581 -1.40 -42.72 -2.91
CA ARG A 581 -0.28 -43.65 -3.08
C ARG A 581 -0.71 -44.93 -3.80
N GLU A 582 -1.85 -45.50 -3.40
CA GLU A 582 -2.40 -46.69 -4.06
C GLU A 582 -2.78 -46.41 -5.52
N GLU A 583 -3.45 -45.29 -5.81
CA GLU A 583 -3.75 -44.86 -7.18
C GLU A 583 -2.47 -44.75 -8.04
N ILE A 584 -1.41 -44.15 -7.51
CA ILE A 584 -0.12 -44.00 -8.20
C ILE A 584 0.53 -45.38 -8.43
N ARG A 585 0.57 -46.25 -7.42
CA ARG A 585 1.15 -47.60 -7.54
C ARG A 585 0.43 -48.44 -8.58
N GLN A 586 -0.90 -48.40 -8.62
CA GLN A 586 -1.70 -49.08 -9.64
C GLN A 586 -1.40 -48.57 -11.04
N ALA A 587 -1.33 -47.24 -11.22
CA ALA A 587 -0.99 -46.64 -12.50
C ALA A 587 0.43 -47.01 -12.97
N ARG A 588 1.38 -47.09 -12.04
CA ARG A 588 2.75 -47.50 -12.33
C ARG A 588 2.84 -48.98 -12.70
N GLN A 589 2.13 -49.85 -11.96
CA GLN A 589 2.03 -51.28 -12.28
C GLN A 589 1.41 -51.49 -13.67
N ALA A 590 0.35 -50.76 -14.01
CA ALA A 590 -0.27 -50.79 -15.33
C ALA A 590 0.69 -50.34 -16.45
N ASN A 591 1.70 -49.52 -16.12
CA ASN A 591 2.77 -49.11 -17.03
C ASN A 591 4.04 -49.98 -16.93
N GLY A 592 3.93 -51.21 -16.42
CA GLY A 592 5.03 -52.17 -16.33
C GLY A 592 6.12 -51.78 -15.33
N GLY A 593 5.80 -50.99 -14.31
CA GLY A 593 6.74 -50.51 -13.30
C GLY A 593 7.57 -49.28 -13.71
N ASN A 594 7.38 -48.78 -14.92
CA ASN A 594 8.05 -47.57 -15.42
C ASN A 594 7.31 -46.29 -15.00
N ASP A 595 7.98 -45.15 -15.15
CA ASP A 595 7.39 -43.83 -14.89
C ASP A 595 6.08 -43.63 -15.65
N ILE A 596 5.07 -43.04 -15.00
CA ILE A 596 3.72 -42.92 -15.56
C ILE A 596 3.75 -41.94 -16.73
N GLY A 597 3.35 -42.39 -17.92
CA GLY A 597 3.28 -41.55 -19.12
C GLY A 597 2.36 -40.34 -18.94
N TYR A 598 2.64 -39.26 -19.68
CA TYR A 598 1.94 -37.97 -19.56
C TYR A 598 0.42 -38.09 -19.52
N ASP A 599 -0.19 -38.77 -20.51
CA ASP A 599 -1.65 -38.82 -20.66
C ASP A 599 -2.31 -39.54 -19.48
N THR A 600 -1.71 -40.64 -18.99
CA THR A 600 -2.18 -41.35 -17.80
C THR A 600 -2.02 -40.49 -16.55
N LEU A 601 -0.83 -39.90 -16.34
CA LEU A 601 -0.52 -39.09 -15.17
C LEU A 601 -1.49 -37.92 -14.99
N VAL A 602 -1.76 -37.19 -16.07
CA VAL A 602 -2.68 -36.03 -15.99
C VAL A 602 -4.13 -36.44 -15.79
N SER A 603 -4.48 -37.70 -16.05
CA SER A 603 -5.83 -38.26 -15.90
C SER A 603 -6.09 -38.95 -14.56
N LEU A 604 -5.08 -39.10 -13.69
CA LEU A 604 -5.24 -39.72 -12.36
C LEU A 604 -6.24 -38.92 -11.50
N PRO A 605 -7.42 -39.49 -11.18
CA PRO A 605 -8.50 -38.72 -10.57
C PRO A 605 -8.16 -38.10 -9.22
N LEU A 606 -7.62 -38.86 -8.27
CA LEU A 606 -7.36 -38.38 -6.92
C LEU A 606 -6.13 -37.47 -6.87
N LEU A 607 -5.07 -37.78 -7.62
CA LEU A 607 -3.91 -36.88 -7.75
C LEU A 607 -4.31 -35.53 -8.36
N ASP A 608 -5.13 -35.52 -9.41
CA ASP A 608 -5.65 -34.29 -10.01
C ASP A 608 -6.55 -33.52 -9.03
N ALA A 609 -7.41 -34.23 -8.30
CA ALA A 609 -8.26 -33.67 -7.26
C ALA A 609 -7.46 -32.99 -6.13
N ILE A 610 -6.38 -33.61 -5.67
CA ILE A 610 -5.47 -33.05 -4.65
C ILE A 610 -4.81 -31.77 -5.14
N CYS A 611 -4.30 -31.76 -6.38
CA CYS A 611 -3.70 -30.57 -6.98
C CYS A 611 -4.73 -29.43 -7.12
N ARG A 612 -5.93 -29.74 -7.64
CA ARG A 612 -7.01 -28.76 -7.78
C ARG A 612 -7.46 -28.19 -6.44
N GLU A 613 -7.69 -29.04 -5.45
CA GLU A 613 -8.18 -28.61 -4.16
C GLU A 613 -7.16 -27.77 -3.39
N THR A 614 -5.88 -28.15 -3.47
CA THR A 614 -4.81 -27.37 -2.87
C THR A 614 -4.69 -25.99 -3.52
N LEU A 615 -4.73 -25.91 -4.85
CA LEU A 615 -4.67 -24.65 -5.58
C LEU A 615 -5.95 -23.79 -5.43
N ARG A 616 -7.09 -24.42 -5.15
CA ARG A 616 -8.35 -23.73 -4.83
C ARG A 616 -8.24 -23.03 -3.47
N LEU A 617 -7.91 -23.78 -2.42
CA LEU A 617 -7.92 -23.29 -1.04
C LEU A 617 -6.68 -22.45 -0.69
N HIS A 618 -5.53 -22.79 -1.28
CA HIS A 618 -4.24 -22.18 -0.98
C HIS A 618 -3.50 -21.76 -2.27
N PRO A 619 -4.05 -20.82 -3.05
CA PRO A 619 -3.38 -20.31 -4.24
C PRO A 619 -2.06 -19.62 -3.84
N PRO A 620 -0.93 -19.88 -4.52
CA PRO A 620 0.35 -19.23 -4.21
C PRO A 620 0.25 -17.70 -4.24
N VAL A 621 -0.49 -17.14 -5.22
CA VAL A 621 -0.86 -15.72 -5.28
C VAL A 621 -2.33 -15.59 -4.91
N SER A 622 -2.62 -14.85 -3.83
CA SER A 622 -3.97 -14.78 -3.24
C SER A 622 -4.80 -13.58 -3.70
N THR A 623 -4.16 -12.50 -4.19
CA THR A 623 -4.81 -11.29 -4.70
C THR A 623 -4.01 -10.72 -5.87
N VAL A 624 -4.69 -10.19 -6.89
CA VAL A 624 -4.06 -9.44 -8.00
C VAL A 624 -4.68 -8.05 -8.16
N LEU A 625 -3.94 -7.11 -8.74
CA LEU A 625 -4.36 -5.70 -8.85
C LEU A 625 -4.74 -5.33 -10.28
N ARG A 626 -5.72 -4.44 -10.47
CA ARG A 626 -5.98 -3.75 -11.74
C ARG A 626 -6.23 -2.27 -11.49
N VAL A 627 -5.99 -1.43 -12.50
CA VAL A 627 -6.33 -0.01 -12.49
C VAL A 627 -7.16 0.29 -13.74
N ALA A 628 -8.25 1.03 -13.57
CA ALA A 628 -9.01 1.57 -14.69
C ALA A 628 -8.22 2.69 -15.37
N TYR A 629 -7.94 2.55 -16.67
CA TYR A 629 -7.27 3.57 -17.48
C TYR A 629 -8.24 4.44 -18.27
N LYS A 630 -9.55 4.20 -18.13
CA LYS A 630 -10.65 5.01 -18.68
C LYS A 630 -11.85 4.90 -17.76
N ASP A 631 -12.72 5.89 -17.79
CA ASP A 631 -14.05 5.79 -17.17
C ASP A 631 -14.81 4.60 -17.75
N ALA A 632 -15.48 3.84 -16.88
CA ALA A 632 -16.23 2.64 -17.25
C ALA A 632 -17.40 2.38 -16.30
N VAL A 633 -18.28 1.47 -16.69
CA VAL A 633 -19.34 0.94 -15.83
C VAL A 633 -19.07 -0.54 -15.60
N LEU A 634 -18.90 -0.93 -14.33
CA LEU A 634 -18.59 -2.30 -13.93
C LEU A 634 -19.87 -3.02 -13.49
N PRO A 635 -20.41 -3.96 -14.26
CA PRO A 635 -21.60 -4.69 -13.89
C PRO A 635 -21.30 -5.80 -12.87
N LEU A 636 -22.26 -6.08 -12.00
CA LEU A 636 -22.15 -7.09 -10.94
C LEU A 636 -23.03 -8.31 -11.24
N SER A 637 -22.64 -9.48 -10.73
CA SER A 637 -23.42 -10.71 -10.85
C SER A 637 -24.68 -10.65 -9.99
N THR A 638 -24.54 -10.11 -8.77
CA THR A 638 -25.62 -9.93 -7.80
C THR A 638 -25.65 -8.47 -7.34
N PRO A 639 -26.82 -7.82 -7.26
CA PRO A 639 -26.92 -6.47 -6.74
C PRO A 639 -26.41 -6.37 -5.29
N VAL A 640 -25.58 -5.36 -5.01
CA VAL A 640 -25.03 -5.10 -3.66
C VAL A 640 -25.73 -3.92 -3.01
N LYS A 641 -25.87 -3.93 -1.69
CA LYS A 641 -26.52 -2.85 -0.95
C LYS A 641 -25.56 -1.68 -0.71
N GLY A 642 -25.88 -0.52 -1.26
CA GLY A 642 -25.12 0.72 -1.07
C GLY A 642 -25.28 1.33 0.32
N ILE A 643 -24.49 2.38 0.60
CA ILE A 643 -24.52 3.11 1.88
C ILE A 643 -25.85 3.84 2.14
N ASN A 644 -26.58 4.16 1.08
CA ASN A 644 -27.92 4.77 1.13
C ASN A 644 -29.03 3.72 1.29
N GLY A 645 -28.68 2.42 1.33
CA GLY A 645 -29.62 1.31 1.43
C GLY A 645 -30.19 0.81 0.11
N GLU A 646 -29.87 1.46 -1.02
CA GLU A 646 -30.33 1.04 -2.36
C GLU A 646 -29.48 -0.11 -2.91
N TYR A 647 -30.08 -0.92 -3.78
CA TYR A 647 -29.37 -2.00 -4.47
C TYR A 647 -28.70 -1.48 -5.75
N ILE A 648 -27.42 -1.81 -5.88
CA ILE A 648 -26.55 -1.38 -6.98
C ILE A 648 -26.17 -2.62 -7.78
N SER A 649 -26.59 -2.69 -9.04
CA SER A 649 -26.26 -3.79 -9.97
C SER A 649 -25.05 -3.49 -10.87
N GLU A 650 -24.61 -2.23 -10.91
CA GLU A 650 -23.48 -1.76 -11.68
C GLU A 650 -22.82 -0.57 -10.99
N ILE A 651 -21.49 -0.47 -11.10
CA ILE A 651 -20.70 0.54 -10.41
C ILE A 651 -20.07 1.47 -11.46
N PRO A 652 -20.31 2.79 -11.41
CA PRO A 652 -19.52 3.73 -12.21
C PRO A 652 -18.09 3.77 -11.66
N VAL A 653 -17.12 3.55 -12.54
CA VAL A 653 -15.70 3.46 -12.24
C VAL A 653 -14.99 4.61 -12.94
N PRO A 654 -14.53 5.63 -12.21
CA PRO A 654 -13.66 6.66 -12.76
C PRO A 654 -12.27 6.10 -13.15
N GLU A 655 -11.65 6.71 -14.15
CA GLU A 655 -10.23 6.52 -14.46
C GLU A 655 -9.37 6.70 -13.21
N GLY A 656 -8.37 5.83 -13.05
CA GLY A 656 -7.47 5.79 -11.91
C GLY A 656 -7.94 4.93 -10.74
N THR A 657 -9.19 4.43 -10.76
CA THR A 657 -9.68 3.52 -9.71
C THR A 657 -8.91 2.20 -9.72
N ALA A 658 -8.38 1.81 -8.55
CA ALA A 658 -7.70 0.52 -8.38
C ALA A 658 -8.65 -0.58 -7.87
N PHE A 659 -8.36 -1.80 -8.28
CA PHE A 659 -9.13 -3.01 -8.00
C PHE A 659 -8.21 -4.07 -7.40
N HIS A 660 -8.61 -4.63 -6.27
CA HIS A 660 -8.03 -5.83 -5.65
C HIS A 660 -8.93 -7.01 -5.99
N ILE A 661 -8.48 -7.87 -6.91
CA ILE A 661 -9.19 -9.07 -7.31
C ILE A 661 -8.76 -10.20 -6.37
N SER A 662 -9.68 -10.67 -5.54
CA SER A 662 -9.41 -11.72 -4.56
C SER A 662 -9.55 -13.10 -5.16
N ILE A 663 -8.41 -13.72 -5.48
CA ILE A 663 -8.33 -15.11 -5.93
C ILE A 663 -8.79 -16.03 -4.79
N LEU A 664 -8.32 -15.76 -3.57
CA LEU A 664 -8.65 -16.54 -2.38
C LEU A 664 -10.17 -16.63 -2.17
N ASN A 665 -10.86 -15.49 -2.13
CA ASN A 665 -12.30 -15.48 -1.85
C ASN A 665 -13.12 -15.95 -3.05
N SER A 666 -12.67 -15.74 -4.29
CA SER A 666 -13.34 -16.31 -5.47
C SER A 666 -13.30 -17.84 -5.44
N ASN A 667 -12.15 -18.42 -5.09
CA ASN A 667 -11.97 -19.87 -5.05
C ASN A 667 -12.61 -20.54 -3.83
N THR A 668 -12.99 -19.76 -2.81
CA THR A 668 -13.55 -20.27 -1.54
C THR A 668 -14.90 -19.65 -1.20
N ASN A 669 -15.60 -19.05 -2.18
CA ASN A 669 -16.91 -18.44 -1.97
C ASN A 669 -17.94 -19.49 -1.55
N PRO A 670 -18.48 -19.47 -0.31
CA PRO A 670 -19.47 -20.44 0.15
C PRO A 670 -20.78 -20.44 -0.66
N GLU A 671 -21.13 -19.34 -1.31
CA GLU A 671 -22.31 -19.26 -2.19
C GLU A 671 -22.16 -20.12 -3.45
N LEU A 672 -20.91 -20.31 -3.92
CA LEU A 672 -20.61 -21.09 -5.13
C LEU A 672 -20.14 -22.51 -4.78
N TRP A 673 -19.33 -22.65 -3.73
CA TRP A 673 -18.68 -23.91 -3.35
C TRP A 673 -19.42 -24.68 -2.27
N GLY A 674 -20.41 -24.06 -1.60
CA GLY A 674 -21.16 -24.66 -0.50
C GLY A 674 -20.58 -24.35 0.89
N PRO A 675 -21.22 -24.85 1.97
CA PRO A 675 -20.82 -24.55 3.34
C PRO A 675 -19.43 -25.08 3.72
N ASP A 676 -18.94 -26.12 3.03
CA ASP A 676 -17.61 -26.70 3.22
C ASP A 676 -16.51 -26.03 2.37
N ALA A 677 -16.77 -24.83 1.83
CA ALA A 677 -15.85 -24.14 0.91
C ALA A 677 -14.46 -23.85 1.51
N TYR A 678 -14.33 -23.77 2.83
CA TYR A 678 -13.06 -23.52 3.51
C TYR A 678 -12.34 -24.81 3.94
N GLU A 679 -12.95 -25.97 3.75
CA GLU A 679 -12.35 -27.26 4.05
C GLU A 679 -11.50 -27.74 2.87
N TRP A 680 -10.34 -28.33 3.17
CA TRP A 680 -9.51 -29.01 2.18
C TRP A 680 -10.08 -30.41 1.94
N LYS A 681 -10.81 -30.58 0.84
CA LYS A 681 -11.56 -31.81 0.54
C LYS A 681 -11.41 -32.21 -0.93
N PRO A 682 -10.36 -32.97 -1.29
CA PRO A 682 -10.11 -33.38 -2.68
C PRO A 682 -11.29 -34.11 -3.33
N GLU A 683 -12.05 -34.88 -2.56
CA GLU A 683 -13.21 -35.66 -3.03
C GLU A 683 -14.28 -34.81 -3.72
N ARG A 684 -14.31 -33.49 -3.51
CA ARG A 684 -15.22 -32.59 -4.22
C ARG A 684 -15.02 -32.61 -5.74
N TRP A 685 -13.81 -32.92 -6.20
CA TRP A 685 -13.44 -32.98 -7.61
C TRP A 685 -13.71 -34.34 -8.24
N LEU A 686 -14.06 -35.36 -7.44
CA LEU A 686 -14.45 -36.68 -7.91
C LEU A 686 -15.95 -36.77 -8.24
N ASN A 687 -16.71 -35.74 -7.88
CA ASN A 687 -18.14 -35.63 -8.09
C ASN A 687 -18.46 -34.44 -9.02
N PRO A 688 -19.66 -34.40 -9.63
CA PRO A 688 -20.10 -33.21 -10.36
C PRO A 688 -20.04 -31.96 -9.49
N LEU A 689 -19.50 -30.87 -10.04
CA LEU A 689 -19.40 -29.58 -9.35
C LEU A 689 -20.79 -28.94 -9.16
N PRO A 690 -20.97 -28.07 -8.15
CA PRO A 690 -22.21 -27.35 -7.94
C PRO A 690 -22.65 -26.56 -9.18
N GLN A 691 -23.94 -26.62 -9.53
CA GLN A 691 -24.47 -25.92 -10.69
C GLN A 691 -24.27 -24.39 -10.59
N SER A 692 -24.38 -23.82 -9.38
CA SER A 692 -24.13 -22.40 -9.11
C SER A 692 -22.71 -21.97 -9.51
N LEU A 693 -21.70 -22.81 -9.27
CA LEU A 693 -20.32 -22.56 -9.69
C LEU A 693 -20.16 -22.59 -11.23
N ILE A 694 -20.81 -23.56 -11.89
CA ILE A 694 -20.78 -23.69 -13.36
C ILE A 694 -21.43 -22.46 -14.00
N ASP A 695 -22.58 -22.03 -13.48
CA ASP A 695 -23.34 -20.89 -13.99
C ASP A 695 -22.66 -19.55 -13.72
N ALA A 696 -21.88 -19.46 -12.63
CA ALA A 696 -21.10 -18.26 -12.30
C ALA A 696 -20.00 -17.95 -13.31
N ARG A 697 -19.52 -18.95 -14.08
CA ARG A 697 -18.51 -18.80 -15.14
C ARG A 697 -17.28 -18.01 -14.70
N ILE A 698 -16.68 -18.42 -13.58
CA ILE A 698 -15.44 -17.81 -13.06
C ILE A 698 -14.39 -17.80 -14.19
N PRO A 699 -13.79 -16.64 -14.53
CA PRO A 699 -12.96 -16.47 -15.72
C PRO A 699 -11.52 -17.00 -15.52
N GLY A 700 -11.36 -18.17 -14.92
CA GLY A 700 -10.06 -18.82 -14.72
C GLY A 700 -9.67 -19.73 -15.87
N VAL A 701 -8.39 -19.75 -16.27
CA VAL A 701 -7.91 -20.70 -17.31
C VAL A 701 -7.83 -22.15 -16.84
N TYR A 702 -8.00 -22.41 -15.54
CA TYR A 702 -7.87 -23.72 -14.94
C TYR A 702 -9.04 -24.01 -13.99
N SER A 703 -9.85 -25.01 -14.32
CA SER A 703 -10.84 -25.61 -13.40
C SER A 703 -11.81 -24.64 -12.73
N GLN A 704 -12.20 -23.56 -13.43
CA GLN A 704 -13.06 -22.51 -12.86
C GLN A 704 -12.43 -21.85 -11.61
N LEU A 705 -11.09 -21.85 -11.50
CA LEU A 705 -10.30 -21.24 -10.44
C LEU A 705 -9.54 -20.03 -10.97
N LEU A 706 -9.50 -18.96 -10.18
CA LEU A 706 -8.70 -17.77 -10.48
C LEU A 706 -7.20 -17.95 -10.14
N THR A 707 -6.77 -19.13 -9.67
CA THR A 707 -5.38 -19.38 -9.27
C THR A 707 -4.37 -19.09 -10.37
N PHE A 708 -4.75 -19.33 -11.63
CA PHE A 708 -3.96 -19.00 -12.81
C PHE A 708 -4.53 -17.82 -13.61
N ILE A 709 -5.48 -17.08 -13.01
CA ILE A 709 -6.24 -15.94 -13.54
C ILE A 709 -6.82 -16.18 -14.95
N GLY A 710 -7.29 -15.12 -15.60
CA GLY A 710 -8.01 -15.14 -16.87
C GLY A 710 -7.52 -14.10 -17.88
N GLY A 711 -7.99 -14.23 -19.12
CA GLY A 711 -7.79 -13.23 -20.17
C GLY A 711 -6.37 -13.15 -20.70
N GLY A 712 -6.02 -11.99 -21.29
CA GLY A 712 -4.76 -11.80 -22.00
C GLY A 712 -3.53 -11.98 -21.12
N ARG A 713 -3.63 -11.67 -19.82
CA ARG A 713 -2.55 -11.80 -18.82
C ARG A 713 -2.61 -13.11 -18.03
N SER A 714 -3.41 -14.10 -18.45
CA SER A 714 -3.48 -15.40 -17.77
C SER A 714 -2.11 -16.08 -17.61
N CYS A 715 -1.91 -16.89 -16.58
CA CYS A 715 -0.65 -17.61 -16.40
C CYS A 715 -0.35 -18.46 -17.65
N ILE A 716 0.76 -18.17 -18.32
CA ILE A 716 1.14 -18.91 -19.54
C ILE A 716 1.68 -20.31 -19.21
N GLY A 717 2.31 -20.46 -18.04
CA GLY A 717 2.92 -21.70 -17.57
C GLY A 717 2.00 -22.64 -16.80
N PHE A 718 0.68 -22.43 -16.79
CA PHE A 718 -0.21 -23.22 -15.91
C PHE A 718 -0.14 -24.73 -16.19
N LYS A 719 -0.07 -25.15 -17.46
CA LYS A 719 0.06 -26.57 -17.84
C LYS A 719 1.41 -27.16 -17.43
N PHE A 720 2.47 -26.35 -17.52
CA PHE A 720 3.80 -26.72 -17.08
C PHE A 720 3.79 -26.99 -15.57
N SER A 721 3.29 -26.03 -14.78
CA SER A 721 3.17 -26.15 -13.32
C SER A 721 2.31 -27.36 -12.90
N GLN A 722 1.18 -27.59 -13.58
CA GLN A 722 0.34 -28.77 -13.31
C GLN A 722 1.07 -30.10 -13.56
N LEU A 723 1.79 -30.20 -14.68
CA LEU A 723 2.57 -31.40 -14.99
C LEU A 723 3.69 -31.59 -13.96
N GLU A 724 4.40 -30.51 -13.64
CA GLU A 724 5.49 -30.46 -12.65
C GLU A 724 5.00 -31.00 -11.30
N MET A 725 3.90 -30.42 -10.80
CA MET A 725 3.28 -30.86 -9.54
C MET A 725 2.95 -32.35 -9.56
N LYS A 726 2.32 -32.84 -10.63
CA LYS A 726 1.90 -34.25 -10.72
C LYS A 726 3.08 -35.21 -10.78
N VAL A 727 4.14 -34.90 -11.54
CA VAL A 727 5.34 -35.76 -11.62
C VAL A 727 6.01 -35.85 -10.25
N VAL A 728 6.24 -34.71 -9.61
CA VAL A 728 6.92 -34.65 -8.30
C VAL A 728 6.09 -35.36 -7.23
N LEU A 729 4.79 -35.07 -7.15
CA LEU A 729 3.91 -35.71 -6.17
C LEU A 729 3.77 -37.21 -6.42
N ALA A 730 3.66 -37.65 -7.68
CA ALA A 730 3.59 -39.08 -8.01
C ALA A 730 4.83 -39.82 -7.48
N LEU A 731 6.03 -39.32 -7.76
CA LEU A 731 7.27 -39.96 -7.32
C LEU A 731 7.45 -39.94 -5.81
N LEU A 732 7.20 -38.81 -5.16
CA LEU A 732 7.44 -38.68 -3.73
C LEU A 732 6.41 -39.42 -2.89
N LEU A 733 5.12 -39.35 -3.26
CA LEU A 733 4.05 -39.99 -2.48
C LEU A 733 4.03 -41.52 -2.68
N GLU A 734 4.54 -42.02 -3.80
CA GLU A 734 4.70 -43.46 -4.02
C GLU A 734 5.67 -44.09 -3.01
N GLN A 735 6.83 -43.46 -2.81
CA GLN A 735 7.94 -44.01 -2.03
C GLN A 735 7.95 -43.57 -0.57
N PHE A 736 7.42 -42.38 -0.28
CA PHE A 736 7.54 -41.77 1.04
C PHE A 736 6.20 -41.54 1.70
N GLU A 737 6.27 -41.54 3.02
CA GLU A 737 5.25 -41.05 3.91
C GLU A 737 5.70 -39.74 4.56
N PHE A 738 4.86 -38.70 4.47
CA PHE A 738 5.12 -37.38 5.03
C PHE A 738 4.28 -37.18 6.28
N SER A 739 4.90 -36.72 7.37
CA SER A 739 4.31 -36.48 8.69
C SER A 739 4.65 -35.07 9.21
N PRO A 740 3.82 -34.47 10.08
CA PRO A 740 4.16 -33.21 10.73
C PRO A 740 5.43 -33.35 11.59
N SER A 741 6.28 -32.33 11.63
CA SER A 741 7.50 -32.30 12.46
C SER A 741 7.22 -31.97 13.93
N GLY A 742 5.97 -31.64 14.29
CA GLY A 742 5.60 -31.11 15.61
C GLY A 742 5.97 -29.64 15.82
N LYS A 743 6.63 -29.00 14.85
CA LYS A 743 6.92 -27.57 14.85
C LYS A 743 5.71 -26.77 14.34
N ASN A 744 5.52 -25.57 14.87
CA ASN A 744 4.48 -24.67 14.41
C ASN A 744 4.89 -24.04 13.07
N ILE A 745 4.08 -24.28 12.03
CA ILE A 745 4.31 -23.72 10.69
C ILE A 745 3.36 -22.54 10.46
N PHE A 746 3.93 -21.37 10.21
CA PHE A 746 3.20 -20.15 9.86
C PHE A 746 3.28 -19.93 8.35
N TRP A 747 2.13 -19.94 7.69
CA TRP A 747 2.07 -19.58 6.28
C TRP A 747 1.78 -18.09 6.14
N GLN A 748 2.71 -17.38 5.51
CA GLN A 748 2.62 -15.95 5.30
C GLN A 748 1.99 -15.61 3.95
N MET A 749 1.31 -14.46 3.86
CA MET A 749 0.69 -13.92 2.64
C MET A 749 1.53 -12.76 2.04
N THR A 750 2.85 -12.94 1.92
CA THR A 750 3.80 -11.93 1.43
C THR A 750 3.79 -11.82 -0.10
N GLY A 751 2.62 -11.66 -0.74
CA GLY A 751 2.46 -11.65 -2.21
C GLY A 751 2.47 -13.04 -2.85
N ILE A 752 3.53 -13.82 -2.60
CA ILE A 752 3.59 -15.27 -2.85
C ILE A 752 3.63 -15.97 -1.48
N ALA A 753 2.74 -16.93 -1.27
CA ALA A 753 2.58 -17.57 0.03
C ALA A 753 3.73 -18.52 0.37
N THR A 754 4.32 -18.36 1.56
CA THR A 754 5.49 -19.12 2.01
C THR A 754 5.33 -19.65 3.44
N PRO A 755 5.85 -20.86 3.76
CA PRO A 755 5.87 -21.39 5.12
C PRO A 755 7.07 -20.85 5.89
N ASN A 756 6.92 -20.62 7.19
CA ASN A 756 7.98 -20.18 8.08
C ASN A 756 7.80 -20.75 9.49
N LEU A 757 8.90 -20.92 10.22
CA LEU A 757 8.88 -21.28 11.64
C LEU A 757 8.57 -20.08 12.56
N ASP A 758 8.79 -18.86 12.08
CA ASP A 758 8.46 -17.60 12.76
C ASP A 758 7.60 -16.74 11.83
N ALA A 759 6.49 -16.22 12.35
CA ALA A 759 5.58 -15.31 11.64
C ALA A 759 6.25 -14.01 11.15
N ASN A 760 7.43 -13.66 11.67
CA ASN A 760 8.22 -12.51 11.25
C ASN A 760 9.43 -12.87 10.38
N SER A 761 9.70 -14.16 10.13
CA SER A 761 10.80 -14.58 9.26
C SER A 761 10.58 -14.12 7.81
N THR A 762 11.67 -13.91 7.08
CA THR A 762 11.68 -13.73 5.61
C THR A 762 12.33 -14.91 4.88
N ASN A 763 12.72 -15.94 5.63
CA ASN A 763 13.42 -17.11 5.12
C ASN A 763 12.46 -18.30 5.16
N PRO A 764 11.84 -18.66 4.02
CA PRO A 764 10.87 -19.74 3.96
C PRO A 764 11.46 -21.08 4.39
N THR A 765 10.77 -21.79 5.27
CA THR A 765 11.20 -23.07 5.85
C THR A 765 10.00 -23.97 6.13
N LEU A 766 10.10 -25.26 5.81
CA LEU A 766 9.05 -26.26 6.08
C LEU A 766 9.66 -27.61 6.50
N PRO A 767 10.13 -27.73 7.75
CA PRO A 767 10.59 -29.01 8.27
C PRO A 767 9.42 -29.99 8.41
N MET A 768 9.56 -31.17 7.82
CA MET A 768 8.60 -32.27 7.90
C MET A 768 9.33 -33.58 8.21
N VAL A 769 8.65 -34.51 8.89
CA VAL A 769 9.18 -35.86 9.10
C VAL A 769 8.84 -36.70 7.88
N VAL A 770 9.85 -37.30 7.27
CA VAL A 770 9.72 -38.16 6.09
C VAL A 770 10.21 -39.56 6.45
N SER A 771 9.48 -40.58 6.03
CA SER A 771 9.88 -41.99 6.16
C SER A 771 9.57 -42.74 4.85
N LEU A 772 10.11 -43.95 4.69
CA LEU A 772 9.65 -44.85 3.64
C LEU A 772 8.17 -45.18 3.88
N ALA A 773 7.38 -45.18 2.81
CA ALA A 773 6.00 -45.65 2.85
C ALA A 773 5.99 -47.17 3.08
N SER A 774 4.99 -47.68 3.80
CA SER A 774 4.77 -49.11 3.93
C SER A 774 4.55 -49.76 2.56
N GLU A 775 5.07 -50.97 2.37
CA GLU A 775 4.82 -51.78 1.16
C GLU A 775 3.32 -51.98 0.90
#